data_AF-A0A2S8F0L2-F1
#
_entry.id   AF-A0A2S8F0L2-F1
#
_cell.length_a   1.000
_cell.length_b   1.000
_cell.length_c   1.000
_cell.angle_alpha   90.00
_cell.angle_beta   90.00
_cell.angle_gamma   90.00
#
_symmetry.space_group_name_H-M   'P 1'
#
loop_
_entity.id
_entity.type
_entity.pdbx_description
1 polymer ?
#
loop_
_entity_poly.entity_id
_entity_poly.type
_entity_poly.pdbx_seq_one_letter_code
_entity_poly.pdbx_strand_id
1 'polypeptide(L)'
;MMPLAATAADEDPYAIDGPWKYTFVPPTDGWKLADYDDSKWQEGYGGFGTRGTPNSRIGTVWNTDHIWLRRTYDLETIPKKPALLVHHDEDTEVFLNGVQVAKFARWSTEYSVYPLTDEGRQALKIGKNILAAHTRQDTGGQYIDIHLIDENNVPKLPPARLPDRPYQSELITKWGSEVTPENAWREYPRPQMTRDKWENLNGQWNYAVTSENQDNIPEAWTGQILVPYALESKLSGVQRNLRPTEALWYHRSVELAPQDGQRTLLNFEAVDYACRVFVNGVEVGSHVGGNTPFSIDVTKAAKSGLNDVVVRVEDKTGGAQLRGKQTLDPHGIWYTPVSGIWQTVWVEQVPSTYISDVKILTDPETGRIQIAPTIEGNGAAKVSLKATVYDNGNAVADVTTAKEDLVVEIADAKLWSPSSPHLYDITVAVLDEKGAVIDMVSTYTGIRSVGTVRDEDGDLRFTLNGKPIFHWGPLDQGWWPDGLLTPPSDEAMLFDIEYLQAAGFNMIRKHIKVEPRRYYYHCDRLGMMVWQDQVSGGKSPPWTRMKPDPVDAEWSDEDHAQYLREFDEMVTTLESHPSIVVWVPYNEAWGQHRTVATGDWILQRDPTRLVNIASGGNYWPVGHVADHHSYPHPSFPLQQERLNKMVKVVGEFGGHGWPVEGHLWKKTQANWGYGGLPRSAKEYQARYEESIDKLLQLKGEGIAGAVYTQTTDVESEINGLMTFDRKVIKMPAEELKAIHVPVTK
;
A
#
# COMPACT_ATOMS: atom_id res chain seq x y z
N MET A 1 -7.47 -18.00 -42.24
CA MET A 1 -6.52 -18.16 -41.13
C MET A 1 -6.81 -17.03 -40.16
N MET A 2 -7.51 -17.25 -39.02
CA MET A 2 -7.16 -16.44 -37.85
C MET A 2 -5.66 -16.68 -37.64
N PRO A 3 -4.82 -15.65 -37.55
CA PRO A 3 -3.39 -15.83 -37.71
C PRO A 3 -2.88 -16.73 -36.58
N LEU A 4 -2.55 -17.96 -36.96
CA LEU A 4 -1.71 -18.86 -36.19
C LEU A 4 -0.27 -18.32 -36.36
N ALA A 5 0.03 -17.29 -35.56
CA ALA A 5 1.29 -16.56 -35.36
C ALA A 5 1.62 -15.34 -36.27
N ALA A 6 1.84 -14.22 -35.56
CA ALA A 6 2.57 -12.98 -35.88
C ALA A 6 1.92 -11.95 -36.82
N THR A 7 1.11 -11.05 -36.26
CA THR A 7 0.93 -9.68 -36.78
C THR A 7 0.89 -8.65 -35.63
N ALA A 8 1.18 -7.39 -36.00
CA ALA A 8 1.45 -6.16 -35.25
C ALA A 8 0.73 -5.91 -33.90
N ALA A 9 1.28 -4.94 -33.15
CA ALA A 9 1.01 -4.52 -31.77
C ALA A 9 -0.45 -4.15 -31.35
N ASP A 10 -1.48 -4.58 -32.08
CA ASP A 10 -2.90 -4.25 -31.82
C ASP A 10 -3.83 -5.49 -31.62
N GLU A 11 -3.32 -6.72 -31.57
CA GLU A 11 -4.14 -7.91 -31.23
C GLU A 11 -4.14 -8.22 -29.72
N ASP A 12 -5.33 -8.45 -29.14
CA ASP A 12 -5.51 -8.84 -27.73
C ASP A 12 -4.76 -10.17 -27.48
N PRO A 13 -3.67 -10.19 -26.68
CA PRO A 13 -2.92 -11.41 -26.41
C PRO A 13 -3.78 -12.47 -25.69
N TYR A 14 -4.93 -12.09 -25.11
CA TYR A 14 -5.90 -12.97 -24.46
C TYR A 14 -7.02 -13.47 -25.39
N ALA A 15 -6.99 -13.17 -26.69
CA ALA A 15 -8.00 -13.62 -27.65
C ALA A 15 -8.19 -15.15 -27.64
N ILE A 16 -7.11 -15.90 -27.37
CA ILE A 16 -7.16 -17.35 -27.25
C ILE A 16 -7.98 -17.82 -26.04
N ASP A 17 -8.01 -17.08 -24.93
CA ASP A 17 -8.78 -17.45 -23.74
C ASP A 17 -10.28 -17.25 -23.97
N GLY A 18 -10.65 -16.17 -24.70
CA GLY A 18 -11.98 -15.78 -25.18
C GLY A 18 -13.17 -15.91 -24.20
N PRO A 19 -14.33 -15.31 -24.52
CA PRO A 19 -15.49 -15.45 -23.64
C PRO A 19 -16.10 -16.85 -23.78
N TRP A 20 -16.19 -17.55 -22.66
CA TRP A 20 -16.95 -18.77 -22.45
C TRP A 20 -18.28 -18.44 -21.81
N LYS A 21 -19.33 -19.16 -22.21
CA LYS A 21 -20.58 -19.27 -21.46
C LYS A 21 -20.45 -20.38 -20.44
N TYR A 22 -20.86 -20.15 -19.20
CA TYR A 22 -20.81 -21.16 -18.15
C TYR A 22 -21.99 -21.17 -17.17
N THR A 23 -22.21 -22.32 -16.53
CA THR A 23 -23.15 -22.49 -15.42
C THR A 23 -22.59 -23.49 -14.41
N PHE A 24 -22.95 -23.31 -13.14
CA PHE A 24 -22.69 -24.26 -12.05
C PHE A 24 -23.90 -25.13 -11.72
N VAL A 25 -25.03 -24.89 -12.40
CA VAL A 25 -26.27 -25.67 -12.29
C VAL A 25 -26.39 -26.58 -13.51
N PRO A 26 -26.76 -27.87 -13.33
CA PRO A 26 -26.97 -28.78 -14.44
C PRO A 26 -27.89 -28.20 -15.51
N PRO A 27 -27.44 -28.07 -16.77
CA PRO A 27 -28.28 -27.56 -17.85
C PRO A 27 -29.24 -28.64 -18.37
N THR A 28 -30.27 -28.23 -19.12
CA THR A 28 -31.20 -29.15 -19.78
C THR A 28 -30.52 -29.91 -20.93
N ASP A 29 -31.16 -30.99 -21.37
CA ASP A 29 -30.67 -31.78 -22.50
C ASP A 29 -30.40 -30.93 -23.74
N GLY A 30 -29.39 -31.34 -24.52
CA GLY A 30 -29.00 -30.64 -25.75
C GLY A 30 -28.01 -29.48 -25.55
N TRP A 31 -27.58 -29.16 -24.32
CA TRP A 31 -26.63 -28.07 -24.05
C TRP A 31 -25.33 -28.11 -24.87
N LYS A 32 -24.88 -29.29 -25.31
CA LYS A 32 -23.70 -29.47 -26.17
C LYS A 32 -23.93 -29.15 -27.67
N LEU A 33 -25.17 -28.90 -28.09
CA LEU A 33 -25.56 -28.66 -29.50
C LEU A 33 -25.46 -27.17 -29.86
N ALA A 34 -25.34 -26.85 -31.15
CA ALA A 34 -25.08 -25.47 -31.60
C ALA A 34 -26.23 -24.48 -31.42
N ASP A 35 -27.46 -24.98 -31.32
CA ASP A 35 -28.72 -24.24 -31.25
C ASP A 35 -29.27 -24.07 -29.83
N TYR A 36 -28.56 -24.59 -28.82
CA TYR A 36 -28.97 -24.44 -27.42
C TYR A 36 -28.87 -22.97 -26.96
N ASP A 37 -29.94 -22.48 -26.34
CA ASP A 37 -30.05 -21.16 -25.74
C ASP A 37 -29.31 -21.09 -24.40
N ASP A 38 -28.11 -20.51 -24.43
CA ASP A 38 -27.29 -20.19 -23.25
C ASP A 38 -27.33 -18.70 -22.89
N SER A 39 -28.35 -17.95 -23.34
CA SER A 39 -28.49 -16.51 -23.03
C SER A 39 -28.52 -16.21 -21.52
N LYS A 40 -28.96 -17.18 -20.71
CA LYS A 40 -29.01 -17.09 -19.24
C LYS A 40 -27.75 -17.57 -18.54
N TRP A 41 -26.78 -18.13 -19.27
CA TRP A 41 -25.50 -18.56 -18.69
C TRP A 41 -24.61 -17.35 -18.42
N GLN A 42 -23.74 -17.50 -17.43
CA GLN A 42 -22.74 -16.50 -17.10
C GLN A 42 -21.67 -16.45 -18.21
N GLU A 43 -20.95 -15.34 -18.29
CA GLU A 43 -19.80 -15.19 -19.20
C GLU A 43 -18.52 -15.07 -18.38
N GLY A 44 -17.46 -15.76 -18.82
CA GLY A 44 -16.15 -15.74 -18.17
C GLY A 44 -15.04 -16.08 -19.15
N TYR A 45 -13.80 -15.78 -18.80
CA TYR A 45 -12.63 -16.12 -19.61
C TYR A 45 -12.10 -17.51 -19.28
N GLY A 46 -11.47 -18.16 -20.28
CA GLY A 46 -10.85 -19.48 -20.14
C GLY A 46 -9.90 -19.58 -18.95
N GLY A 47 -9.72 -20.81 -18.47
CA GLY A 47 -9.02 -21.06 -17.21
C GLY A 47 -9.91 -20.86 -15.99
N PHE A 48 -10.85 -21.79 -15.80
CA PHE A 48 -11.78 -21.79 -14.69
C PHE A 48 -11.21 -22.57 -13.52
N GLY A 49 -11.08 -21.97 -12.33
CA GLY A 49 -10.63 -22.73 -11.17
C GLY A 49 -10.35 -21.92 -9.91
N THR A 50 -9.60 -22.52 -9.00
CA THR A 50 -9.16 -21.91 -7.73
C THR A 50 -7.67 -21.57 -7.74
N ARG A 51 -7.30 -20.58 -6.94
CA ARG A 51 -5.88 -20.25 -6.68
C ARG A 51 -5.15 -21.43 -6.05
N GLY A 52 -3.85 -21.52 -6.32
CA GLY A 52 -2.98 -22.55 -5.76
C GLY A 52 -2.99 -23.87 -6.55
N THR A 53 -3.88 -24.02 -7.54
CA THR A 53 -3.84 -25.17 -8.46
C THR A 53 -2.56 -25.08 -9.32
N PRO A 54 -1.69 -26.11 -9.31
CA PRO A 54 -0.40 -26.06 -10.02
C PRO A 54 -0.55 -25.75 -11.50
N ASN A 55 0.27 -24.84 -12.04
CA ASN A 55 0.27 -24.40 -13.45
C ASN A 55 -1.10 -23.93 -14.00
N SER A 56 -2.02 -23.53 -13.12
CA SER A 56 -3.31 -22.98 -13.50
C SER A 56 -3.18 -21.51 -13.92
N ARG A 57 -3.93 -21.13 -14.95
CA ARG A 57 -4.11 -19.75 -15.41
C ARG A 57 -5.55 -19.38 -15.10
N ILE A 58 -5.83 -18.75 -13.97
CA ILE A 58 -7.22 -18.47 -13.56
C ILE A 58 -7.73 -17.22 -14.27
N GLY A 59 -8.53 -17.39 -15.33
CA GLY A 59 -9.29 -16.31 -15.96
C GLY A 59 -10.69 -16.13 -15.36
N THR A 60 -11.27 -17.18 -14.78
CA THR A 60 -12.55 -17.12 -14.08
C THR A 60 -12.51 -17.99 -12.81
N VAL A 61 -13.04 -17.50 -11.70
CA VAL A 61 -13.13 -18.30 -10.48
C VAL A 61 -14.22 -19.37 -10.63
N TRP A 62 -13.84 -20.62 -10.40
CA TRP A 62 -14.74 -21.75 -10.24
C TRP A 62 -14.37 -22.48 -8.95
N ASN A 63 -15.32 -22.59 -8.01
CA ASN A 63 -15.12 -23.16 -6.69
C ASN A 63 -16.27 -24.09 -6.23
N THR A 64 -16.93 -24.75 -7.18
CA THR A 64 -18.05 -25.68 -6.97
C THR A 64 -17.72 -27.08 -7.52
N ASP A 65 -18.51 -28.08 -7.16
CA ASP A 65 -18.33 -29.47 -7.63
C ASP A 65 -18.52 -29.64 -9.15
N HIS A 66 -19.19 -28.71 -9.82
CA HIS A 66 -19.53 -28.85 -11.23
C HIS A 66 -19.46 -27.54 -11.99
N ILE A 67 -18.97 -27.63 -13.22
CA ILE A 67 -19.05 -26.56 -14.21
C ILE A 67 -19.40 -27.12 -15.58
N TRP A 68 -20.31 -26.43 -16.27
CA TRP A 68 -20.60 -26.64 -17.68
C TRP A 68 -20.15 -25.41 -18.45
N LEU A 69 -19.43 -25.64 -19.54
CA LEU A 69 -18.75 -24.63 -20.34
C LEU A 69 -19.18 -24.76 -21.80
N ARG A 70 -19.37 -23.63 -22.49
CA ARG A 70 -19.57 -23.58 -23.95
C ARG A 70 -18.88 -22.37 -24.55
N ARG A 71 -18.27 -22.54 -25.72
CA ARG A 71 -17.68 -21.44 -26.48
C ARG A 71 -17.88 -21.66 -27.98
N THR A 72 -18.10 -20.56 -28.68
CA THR A 72 -18.15 -20.53 -30.14
C THR A 72 -16.77 -20.29 -30.74
N TYR A 73 -16.41 -21.07 -31.76
CA TYR A 73 -15.24 -20.85 -32.60
C TYR A 73 -15.70 -20.65 -34.05
N ASP A 74 -15.28 -19.57 -34.69
CA ASP A 74 -15.52 -19.37 -36.12
C ASP A 74 -14.24 -19.73 -36.90
N LEU A 75 -14.33 -20.76 -37.74
CA LEU A 75 -13.19 -21.32 -38.47
C LEU A 75 -13.25 -20.96 -39.95
N GLU A 76 -12.33 -20.11 -40.40
CA GLU A 76 -12.17 -19.85 -41.84
C GLU A 76 -11.61 -21.07 -42.60
N THR A 77 -10.80 -21.89 -41.91
CA THR A 77 -10.20 -23.12 -42.43
C THR A 77 -10.11 -24.15 -41.30
N ILE A 78 -10.29 -25.43 -41.63
CA ILE A 78 -10.09 -26.52 -40.66
C ILE A 78 -8.58 -26.71 -40.41
N PRO A 79 -8.11 -26.82 -39.15
CA PRO A 79 -6.71 -27.11 -38.83
C PRO A 79 -6.21 -28.38 -39.53
N LYS A 80 -4.92 -28.45 -39.89
CA LYS A 80 -4.35 -29.61 -40.59
C LYS A 80 -4.28 -30.84 -39.68
N LYS A 81 -3.95 -30.62 -38.40
CA LYS A 81 -4.01 -31.64 -37.35
C LYS A 81 -4.77 -31.07 -36.15
N PRO A 82 -6.11 -31.06 -36.18
CA PRO A 82 -6.89 -30.48 -35.10
C PRO A 82 -6.70 -31.30 -33.81
N ALA A 83 -6.47 -30.59 -32.71
CA ALA A 83 -6.26 -31.14 -31.38
C ALA A 83 -6.89 -30.24 -30.31
N LEU A 84 -7.04 -30.77 -29.11
CA LEU A 84 -7.37 -30.01 -27.91
C LEU A 84 -6.10 -29.76 -27.11
N LEU A 85 -5.89 -28.54 -26.64
CA LEU A 85 -4.93 -28.22 -25.59
C LEU A 85 -5.72 -28.11 -24.27
N VAL A 86 -5.48 -29.02 -23.34
CA VAL A 86 -6.31 -29.17 -22.14
C VAL A 86 -5.47 -29.20 -20.88
N HIS A 87 -5.92 -28.47 -19.86
CA HIS A 87 -5.54 -28.67 -18.48
C HIS A 87 -6.84 -28.78 -17.69
N HIS A 88 -7.06 -29.92 -17.05
CA HIS A 88 -8.35 -30.22 -16.44
C HIS A 88 -8.17 -30.89 -15.10
N ASP A 89 -9.23 -30.81 -14.34
CA ASP A 89 -9.41 -31.60 -13.15
C ASP A 89 -10.27 -32.84 -13.40
N GLU A 90 -10.12 -33.77 -12.46
CA GLU A 90 -10.95 -34.95 -12.22
C GLU A 90 -11.73 -35.48 -13.45
N ASP A 91 -13.06 -35.48 -13.40
CA ASP A 91 -13.85 -36.08 -14.48
C ASP A 91 -14.30 -34.99 -15.46
N THR A 92 -13.67 -34.94 -16.64
CA THR A 92 -13.95 -33.95 -17.68
C THR A 92 -14.42 -34.61 -18.99
N GLU A 93 -15.56 -34.17 -19.50
CA GLU A 93 -16.09 -34.58 -20.82
C GLU A 93 -16.10 -33.38 -21.77
N VAL A 94 -15.55 -33.55 -22.98
CA VAL A 94 -15.45 -32.49 -23.99
C VAL A 94 -16.22 -32.87 -25.25
N PHE A 95 -17.01 -31.94 -25.76
CA PHE A 95 -17.87 -32.10 -26.92
C PHE A 95 -17.59 -31.03 -27.96
N LEU A 96 -17.61 -31.43 -29.23
CA LEU A 96 -17.49 -30.54 -30.38
C LEU A 96 -18.71 -30.71 -31.28
N ASN A 97 -19.49 -29.65 -31.47
CA ASN A 97 -20.75 -29.68 -32.22
C ASN A 97 -21.70 -30.82 -31.80
N GLY A 98 -21.72 -31.16 -30.51
CA GLY A 98 -22.53 -32.25 -29.95
C GLY A 98 -21.88 -33.64 -29.93
N VAL A 99 -20.76 -33.83 -30.63
CA VAL A 99 -20.00 -35.10 -30.65
C VAL A 99 -19.01 -35.11 -29.49
N GLN A 100 -19.00 -36.16 -28.67
CA GLN A 100 -18.00 -36.30 -27.61
C GLN A 100 -16.63 -36.59 -28.22
N VAL A 101 -15.67 -35.69 -28.02
CA VAL A 101 -14.33 -35.74 -28.62
C VAL A 101 -13.23 -36.09 -27.63
N ALA A 102 -13.49 -35.93 -26.33
CA ALA A 102 -12.60 -36.38 -25.28
C ALA A 102 -13.37 -36.74 -24.00
N LYS A 103 -12.77 -37.64 -23.22
CA LYS A 103 -13.17 -37.95 -21.85
C LYS A 103 -11.91 -38.18 -21.03
N PHE A 104 -11.79 -37.45 -19.95
CA PHE A 104 -10.69 -37.55 -19.02
C PHE A 104 -11.21 -38.01 -17.66
N ALA A 105 -10.35 -38.74 -16.94
CA ALA A 105 -10.59 -39.17 -15.57
C ALA A 105 -9.34 -38.83 -14.77
N ARG A 106 -9.52 -38.43 -13.50
CA ARG A 106 -8.47 -37.82 -12.65
C ARG A 106 -7.99 -36.46 -13.19
N TRP A 107 -7.08 -35.82 -12.48
CA TRP A 107 -6.60 -34.48 -12.81
C TRP A 107 -5.31 -34.50 -13.65
N SER A 108 -5.08 -33.40 -14.37
CA SER A 108 -3.77 -33.02 -14.88
C SER A 108 -3.23 -31.81 -14.09
N THR A 109 -1.91 -31.64 -14.05
CA THR A 109 -1.26 -30.49 -13.41
C THR A 109 -0.59 -29.57 -14.43
N GLU A 110 -0.79 -29.83 -15.71
CA GLU A 110 -0.22 -29.08 -16.83
C GLU A 110 -1.10 -29.22 -18.06
N TYR A 111 -0.83 -28.35 -19.04
CA TYR A 111 -1.48 -28.39 -20.34
C TYR A 111 -0.91 -29.52 -21.19
N SER A 112 -1.80 -30.35 -21.73
CA SER A 112 -1.46 -31.46 -22.62
C SER A 112 -2.22 -31.36 -23.93
N VAL A 113 -1.59 -31.80 -25.03
CA VAL A 113 -2.19 -31.82 -26.36
C VAL A 113 -2.83 -33.18 -26.63
N TYR A 114 -4.11 -33.17 -27.00
CA TYR A 114 -4.91 -34.35 -27.30
C TYR A 114 -5.45 -34.25 -28.74
N PRO A 115 -4.89 -35.01 -29.71
CA PRO A 115 -5.38 -35.02 -31.08
C PRO A 115 -6.87 -35.42 -31.17
N LEU A 116 -7.64 -34.77 -32.03
CA LEU A 116 -9.03 -35.17 -32.25
C LEU A 116 -9.11 -36.55 -32.93
N THR A 117 -10.07 -37.37 -32.48
CA THR A 117 -10.45 -38.62 -33.14
C THR A 117 -11.00 -38.36 -34.54
N ASP A 118 -11.17 -39.40 -35.35
CA ASP A 118 -11.74 -39.27 -36.70
C ASP A 118 -13.15 -38.70 -36.65
N GLU A 119 -13.97 -39.08 -35.67
CA GLU A 119 -15.31 -38.52 -35.45
C GLU A 119 -15.25 -37.04 -35.07
N GLY A 120 -14.30 -36.64 -34.21
CA GLY A 120 -14.09 -35.25 -33.85
C GLY A 120 -13.63 -34.39 -35.03
N ARG A 121 -12.78 -34.94 -35.91
CA ARG A 121 -12.36 -34.29 -37.16
C ARG A 121 -13.53 -34.08 -38.11
N GLN A 122 -14.42 -35.06 -38.23
CA GLN A 122 -15.63 -34.97 -39.05
C GLN A 122 -16.67 -34.01 -38.47
N ALA A 123 -16.66 -33.79 -37.15
CA ALA A 123 -17.55 -32.85 -36.48
C ALA A 123 -17.15 -31.38 -36.74
N LEU A 124 -15.88 -31.09 -37.06
CA LEU A 124 -15.44 -29.74 -37.43
C LEU A 124 -15.99 -29.30 -38.78
N LYS A 125 -16.38 -28.02 -38.87
CA LYS A 125 -16.80 -27.40 -40.13
C LYS A 125 -16.18 -26.01 -40.29
N ILE A 126 -16.10 -25.54 -41.53
CA ILE A 126 -15.82 -24.13 -41.82
C ILE A 126 -17.02 -23.30 -41.33
N GLY A 127 -16.76 -22.16 -40.71
CA GLY A 127 -17.75 -21.31 -40.05
C GLY A 127 -17.90 -21.61 -38.56
N LYS A 128 -19.10 -21.37 -38.03
CA LYS A 128 -19.43 -21.48 -36.60
C LYS A 128 -19.37 -22.93 -36.07
N ASN A 129 -18.56 -23.18 -35.05
CA ASN A 129 -18.45 -24.41 -34.28
C ASN A 129 -18.71 -24.13 -32.79
N ILE A 130 -19.24 -25.10 -32.05
CA ILE A 130 -19.36 -25.06 -30.58
C ILE A 130 -18.42 -26.09 -29.96
N LEU A 131 -17.58 -25.63 -29.05
CA LEU A 131 -16.84 -26.46 -28.10
C LEU A 131 -17.56 -26.36 -26.76
N ALA A 132 -17.82 -27.50 -26.13
CA ALA A 132 -18.53 -27.58 -24.86
C ALA A 132 -17.82 -28.56 -23.93
N ALA A 133 -17.85 -28.30 -22.62
CA ALA A 133 -17.24 -29.19 -21.64
C ALA A 133 -18.04 -29.26 -20.35
N HIS A 134 -18.00 -30.41 -19.70
CA HIS A 134 -18.49 -30.60 -18.34
C HIS A 134 -17.33 -31.13 -17.51
N THR A 135 -17.04 -30.47 -16.41
CA THR A 135 -16.06 -30.95 -15.43
C THR A 135 -16.76 -31.14 -14.10
N ARG A 136 -16.53 -32.30 -13.48
CA ARG A 136 -16.91 -32.62 -12.11
C ARG A 136 -15.66 -32.64 -11.26
N GLN A 137 -15.68 -31.81 -10.21
CA GLN A 137 -14.73 -31.85 -9.12
C GLN A 137 -15.29 -32.66 -7.93
N ASP A 138 -14.46 -33.39 -7.19
CA ASP A 138 -14.81 -33.98 -5.89
C ASP A 138 -13.90 -33.54 -4.72
N THR A 139 -12.59 -33.34 -4.93
CA THR A 139 -11.63 -32.98 -3.88
C THR A 139 -10.45 -32.16 -4.42
N GLY A 140 -9.54 -31.67 -3.57
CA GLY A 140 -8.33 -30.98 -4.05
C GLY A 140 -8.54 -29.54 -4.55
N GLY A 141 -7.57 -29.03 -5.32
CA GLY A 141 -7.71 -27.77 -6.06
C GLY A 141 -8.38 -28.05 -7.40
N GLN A 142 -9.10 -27.09 -7.97
CA GLN A 142 -9.92 -27.28 -9.18
C GLN A 142 -9.43 -26.44 -10.36
N TYR A 143 -9.41 -27.02 -11.56
CA TYR A 143 -9.12 -26.28 -12.78
C TYR A 143 -9.68 -26.89 -14.06
N ILE A 144 -10.14 -26.06 -15.01
CA ILE A 144 -10.42 -26.49 -16.38
C ILE A 144 -10.10 -25.36 -17.37
N ASP A 145 -9.30 -25.69 -18.38
CA ASP A 145 -9.10 -24.87 -19.57
C ASP A 145 -8.92 -25.76 -20.81
N ILE A 146 -9.58 -25.39 -21.91
CA ILE A 146 -9.62 -26.19 -23.14
C ILE A 146 -9.51 -25.25 -24.33
N HIS A 147 -8.61 -25.55 -25.27
CA HIS A 147 -8.47 -24.79 -26.52
C HIS A 147 -8.50 -25.73 -27.73
N LEU A 148 -9.20 -25.33 -28.80
CA LEU A 148 -9.10 -25.99 -30.10
C LEU A 148 -7.89 -25.43 -30.88
N ILE A 149 -6.92 -26.29 -31.21
CA ILE A 149 -5.63 -25.90 -31.79
C ILE A 149 -5.24 -26.76 -33.01
N ASP A 150 -4.18 -26.38 -33.72
CA ASP A 150 -3.45 -27.27 -34.65
C ASP A 150 -2.24 -27.85 -33.90
N GLU A 151 -2.12 -29.19 -33.85
CA GLU A 151 -1.01 -29.88 -33.19
C GLU A 151 0.37 -29.45 -33.74
N ASN A 152 0.46 -29.07 -35.02
CA ASN A 152 1.73 -28.61 -35.59
C ASN A 152 2.07 -27.16 -35.20
N ASN A 153 1.14 -26.45 -34.55
CA ASN A 153 1.32 -25.09 -34.07
C ASN A 153 0.57 -24.89 -32.75
N VAL A 154 1.11 -25.48 -31.68
CA VAL A 154 0.60 -25.33 -30.32
C VAL A 154 0.86 -23.88 -29.87
N PRO A 155 -0.17 -23.09 -29.57
CA PRO A 155 0.00 -21.70 -29.17
C PRO A 155 0.64 -21.60 -27.78
N LYS A 156 1.47 -20.57 -27.58
CA LYS A 156 1.88 -20.15 -26.24
C LYS A 156 0.70 -19.43 -25.59
N LEU A 157 0.18 -20.00 -24.51
CA LEU A 157 -0.92 -19.39 -23.76
C LEU A 157 -0.43 -18.12 -23.04
N PRO A 158 -1.25 -17.03 -22.99
CA PRO A 158 -0.90 -15.80 -22.28
C PRO A 158 -0.86 -16.04 -20.75
N PRO A 159 -0.47 -15.08 -19.90
CA PRO A 159 -0.69 -15.21 -18.45
C PRO A 159 -2.19 -15.31 -18.12
N ALA A 160 -2.53 -15.46 -16.83
CA ALA A 160 -3.92 -15.44 -16.38
C ALA A 160 -4.55 -14.06 -16.66
N ARG A 161 -5.78 -14.03 -17.17
CA ARG A 161 -6.48 -12.76 -17.40
C ARG A 161 -6.93 -12.19 -16.06
N LEU A 162 -6.38 -11.04 -15.72
CA LEU A 162 -6.74 -10.30 -14.52
C LEU A 162 -8.07 -9.56 -14.74
N PRO A 163 -8.86 -9.26 -13.71
CA PRO A 163 -10.11 -8.51 -13.87
C PRO A 163 -9.82 -7.05 -14.24
N ASP A 164 -10.62 -6.46 -15.13
CA ASP A 164 -10.46 -5.05 -15.57
C ASP A 164 -10.91 -4.05 -14.50
N ARG A 165 -11.70 -4.51 -13.52
CA ARG A 165 -12.16 -3.73 -12.38
C ARG A 165 -11.75 -4.40 -11.08
N PRO A 166 -11.46 -3.61 -10.04
CA PRO A 166 -11.29 -4.13 -8.69
C PRO A 166 -12.62 -4.70 -8.19
N TYR A 167 -12.57 -5.45 -7.09
CA TYR A 167 -13.80 -5.91 -6.46
C TYR A 167 -14.62 -4.72 -5.96
N GLN A 168 -15.86 -4.59 -6.44
CA GLN A 168 -16.75 -3.49 -6.09
C GLN A 168 -17.57 -3.84 -4.84
N SER A 169 -17.21 -3.24 -3.70
CA SER A 169 -17.93 -3.42 -2.44
C SER A 169 -19.00 -2.34 -2.22
N GLU A 170 -20.07 -2.74 -1.54
CA GLU A 170 -21.08 -1.81 -1.00
C GLU A 170 -20.56 -1.03 0.21
N LEU A 171 -19.46 -1.47 0.83
CA LEU A 171 -18.89 -0.76 1.97
C LEU A 171 -18.50 0.68 1.59
N ILE A 172 -18.73 1.57 2.54
CA ILE A 172 -18.36 2.98 2.51
C ILE A 172 -18.34 3.47 3.95
N THR A 173 -17.32 4.22 4.31
CA THR A 173 -17.22 4.85 5.63
C THR A 173 -18.23 6.00 5.75
N LYS A 174 -18.47 6.49 6.98
CA LYS A 174 -19.29 7.69 7.16
C LYS A 174 -18.68 8.90 6.44
N TRP A 175 -17.36 9.07 6.54
CA TRP A 175 -16.65 10.18 5.91
C TRP A 175 -16.61 10.06 4.39
N GLY A 176 -16.37 8.85 3.87
CA GLY A 176 -16.39 8.60 2.42
C GLY A 176 -17.74 8.93 1.78
N SER A 177 -18.84 8.78 2.52
CA SER A 177 -20.18 9.17 2.03
C SER A 177 -20.40 10.68 1.94
N GLU A 178 -19.54 11.48 2.57
CA GLU A 178 -19.58 12.94 2.59
C GLU A 178 -18.56 13.58 1.63
N VAL A 179 -17.71 12.76 0.99
CA VAL A 179 -16.69 13.24 0.03
C VAL A 179 -17.36 13.78 -1.23
N THR A 180 -16.89 14.95 -1.65
CA THR A 180 -17.29 15.70 -2.84
C THR A 180 -16.05 16.29 -3.50
N PRO A 181 -16.13 16.69 -4.79
CA PRO A 181 -15.06 17.45 -5.43
C PRO A 181 -14.65 18.73 -4.68
N GLU A 182 -15.58 19.35 -3.94
CA GLU A 182 -15.39 20.60 -3.25
C GLU A 182 -14.65 20.43 -1.91
N ASN A 183 -14.78 19.28 -1.24
CA ASN A 183 -14.19 19.06 0.09
C ASN A 183 -13.06 18.01 0.14
N ALA A 184 -12.76 17.31 -0.96
CA ALA A 184 -11.70 16.29 -0.98
C ALA A 184 -10.33 16.87 -0.55
N TRP A 185 -9.91 16.53 0.67
CA TRP A 185 -8.60 16.87 1.25
C TRP A 185 -8.21 18.34 1.05
N ARG A 186 -8.94 19.26 1.70
CA ARG A 186 -8.71 20.71 1.60
C ARG A 186 -7.75 21.27 2.66
N GLU A 187 -7.30 20.43 3.57
CA GLU A 187 -6.30 20.76 4.56
C GLU A 187 -4.94 20.98 3.90
N TYR A 188 -4.16 21.92 4.44
CA TYR A 188 -2.78 22.08 3.98
C TYR A 188 -1.96 20.83 4.33
N PRO A 189 -1.25 20.22 3.36
CA PRO A 189 -0.67 18.90 3.53
C PRO A 189 0.64 18.86 4.32
N ARG A 190 1.30 20.01 4.58
CA ARG A 190 2.63 20.05 5.23
C ARG A 190 2.66 20.73 6.62
N PRO A 191 2.12 20.12 7.68
CA PRO A 191 2.13 20.72 9.03
C PRO A 191 3.51 21.12 9.57
N GLN A 192 4.58 20.43 9.14
CA GLN A 192 5.97 20.73 9.51
C GLN A 192 6.59 21.90 8.72
N MET A 193 5.91 22.45 7.72
CA MET A 193 6.37 23.61 6.95
C MET A 193 5.17 24.33 6.31
N THR A 194 4.43 25.05 7.14
CA THR A 194 3.20 25.74 6.76
C THR A 194 3.44 27.10 6.12
N ARG A 195 2.61 27.39 5.11
CA ARG A 195 2.57 28.64 4.36
C ARG A 195 1.11 29.03 4.16
N ASP A 196 0.82 30.33 4.28
CA ASP A 196 -0.55 30.83 4.13
C ASP A 196 -1.02 30.84 2.66
N LYS A 197 -0.08 31.05 1.72
CA LYS A 197 -0.37 31.21 0.30
C LYS A 197 -0.12 29.92 -0.46
N TRP A 198 -1.18 29.20 -0.75
CA TRP A 198 -1.17 27.98 -1.52
C TRP A 198 -2.53 27.79 -2.19
N GLU A 199 -2.58 26.96 -3.23
CA GLU A 199 -3.80 26.60 -3.92
C GLU A 199 -3.92 25.08 -4.01
N ASN A 200 -4.99 24.54 -3.43
CA ASN A 200 -5.29 23.12 -3.47
C ASN A 200 -5.81 22.71 -4.86
N LEU A 201 -5.18 21.73 -5.50
CA LEU A 201 -5.56 21.24 -6.82
C LEU A 201 -6.37 19.92 -6.79
N ASN A 202 -6.81 19.47 -5.61
CA ASN A 202 -7.74 18.35 -5.51
C ASN A 202 -9.11 18.72 -6.09
N GLY A 203 -9.93 17.70 -6.37
CA GLY A 203 -11.20 17.80 -7.08
C GLY A 203 -11.18 16.99 -8.38
N GLN A 204 -12.11 17.30 -9.29
CA GLN A 204 -12.20 16.56 -10.55
C GLN A 204 -11.06 16.91 -11.51
N TRP A 205 -10.48 15.88 -12.10
CA TRP A 205 -9.53 15.96 -13.21
C TRP A 205 -10.07 15.14 -14.37
N ASN A 206 -9.80 15.57 -15.61
CA ASN A 206 -9.97 14.69 -16.75
C ASN A 206 -8.98 13.52 -16.61
N TYR A 207 -9.37 12.30 -17.01
CA TYR A 207 -8.43 11.20 -17.13
C TYR A 207 -8.58 10.43 -18.44
N ALA A 208 -7.51 9.76 -18.84
CA ALA A 208 -7.49 8.80 -19.94
C ALA A 208 -6.56 7.63 -19.62
N VAL A 209 -6.84 6.46 -20.17
CA VAL A 209 -5.91 5.33 -20.12
C VAL A 209 -5.48 4.98 -21.54
N THR A 210 -4.18 4.87 -21.76
CA THR A 210 -3.57 4.56 -23.05
C THR A 210 -2.66 3.35 -22.92
N SER A 211 -2.15 2.83 -24.04
CA SER A 211 -0.96 1.98 -23.99
C SER A 211 0.20 2.72 -23.32
N GLU A 212 1.04 2.01 -22.57
CA GLU A 212 2.29 2.54 -22.02
C GLU A 212 3.21 3.07 -23.13
N ASN A 213 3.16 2.51 -24.34
CA ASN A 213 4.01 2.93 -25.46
C ASN A 213 3.55 4.24 -26.10
N GLN A 214 2.41 4.80 -25.68
CA GLN A 214 1.97 6.11 -26.12
C GLN A 214 2.65 7.19 -25.29
N ASP A 215 3.53 7.95 -25.94
CA ASP A 215 4.25 9.07 -25.32
C ASP A 215 3.55 10.44 -25.47
N ASN A 216 2.68 10.59 -26.46
CA ASN A 216 1.99 11.86 -26.71
C ASN A 216 0.76 12.01 -25.80
N ILE A 217 0.55 13.23 -25.31
CA ILE A 217 -0.65 13.61 -24.55
C ILE A 217 -1.90 13.21 -25.36
N PRO A 218 -2.86 12.48 -24.77
CA PRO A 218 -4.05 12.05 -25.48
C PRO A 218 -4.93 13.24 -25.89
N GLU A 219 -5.44 13.20 -27.12
CA GLU A 219 -6.38 14.21 -27.63
C GLU A 219 -7.79 14.06 -27.04
N ALA A 220 -8.14 12.85 -26.58
CA ALA A 220 -9.43 12.51 -26.01
C ALA A 220 -9.31 12.00 -24.58
N TRP A 221 -10.18 12.51 -23.70
CA TRP A 221 -10.26 12.12 -22.30
C TRP A 221 -11.40 11.13 -22.08
N THR A 222 -11.13 10.06 -21.33
CA THR A 222 -12.10 8.99 -21.04
C THR A 222 -13.21 9.45 -20.09
N GLY A 223 -12.89 10.27 -19.09
CA GLY A 223 -13.87 10.70 -18.09
C GLY A 223 -13.29 11.66 -17.06
N GLN A 224 -13.93 11.73 -15.90
CA GLN A 224 -13.44 12.45 -14.72
C GLN A 224 -12.97 11.48 -13.64
N ILE A 225 -11.94 11.88 -12.91
CA ILE A 225 -11.43 11.19 -11.72
C ILE A 225 -11.30 12.20 -10.57
N LEU A 226 -11.77 11.82 -9.39
CA LEU A 226 -11.65 12.65 -8.19
C LEU A 226 -10.28 12.47 -7.55
N VAL A 227 -9.40 13.46 -7.71
CA VAL A 227 -8.10 13.53 -7.04
C VAL A 227 -8.30 14.02 -5.59
N PRO A 228 -7.67 13.38 -4.59
CA PRO A 228 -6.52 12.50 -4.71
C PRO A 228 -6.84 11.02 -4.49
N TYR A 229 -7.98 10.50 -4.96
CA TYR A 229 -8.29 9.08 -4.81
C TYR A 229 -7.84 8.30 -6.04
N ALA A 230 -7.22 7.13 -5.81
CA ALA A 230 -6.64 6.30 -6.85
C ALA A 230 -7.66 5.74 -7.85
N LEU A 231 -7.20 5.37 -9.04
CA LEU A 231 -8.03 4.89 -10.15
C LEU A 231 -8.97 3.73 -9.75
N GLU A 232 -8.48 2.83 -8.91
CA GLU A 232 -9.17 1.63 -8.42
C GLU A 232 -10.20 1.92 -7.33
N SER A 233 -10.05 3.05 -6.62
CA SER A 233 -10.88 3.36 -5.46
C SER A 233 -12.33 3.71 -5.84
N LYS A 234 -13.24 3.55 -4.88
CA LYS A 234 -14.65 3.94 -5.04
C LYS A 234 -14.78 5.47 -5.05
N LEU A 235 -14.01 6.17 -4.21
CA LEU A 235 -14.07 7.63 -4.07
C LEU A 235 -13.56 8.37 -5.31
N SER A 236 -12.68 7.76 -6.11
CA SER A 236 -12.25 8.36 -7.38
C SER A 236 -13.37 8.47 -8.41
N GLY A 237 -14.43 7.65 -8.27
CA GLY A 237 -15.54 7.54 -9.21
C GLY A 237 -15.25 6.66 -10.42
N VAL A 238 -14.06 6.03 -10.51
CA VAL A 238 -13.64 5.27 -11.70
C VAL A 238 -13.72 3.75 -11.50
N GLN A 239 -13.14 3.20 -10.44
CA GLN A 239 -13.09 1.76 -10.15
C GLN A 239 -12.62 0.91 -11.34
N ARG A 240 -11.41 1.21 -11.85
CA ARG A 240 -10.74 0.47 -12.92
C ARG A 240 -9.33 0.08 -12.47
N ASN A 241 -8.89 -1.12 -12.77
CA ASN A 241 -7.49 -1.52 -12.55
C ASN A 241 -6.60 -0.98 -13.67
N LEU A 242 -5.48 -0.35 -13.33
CA LEU A 242 -4.42 -0.05 -14.30
C LEU A 242 -3.62 -1.32 -14.62
N ARG A 243 -3.28 -1.53 -15.91
CA ARG A 243 -2.42 -2.65 -16.32
C ARG A 243 -0.96 -2.21 -16.38
N PRO A 244 0.00 -3.14 -16.17
CA PRO A 244 1.42 -2.84 -16.37
C PRO A 244 1.78 -2.37 -17.78
N THR A 245 0.94 -2.64 -18.78
CA THR A 245 1.13 -2.23 -20.19
C THR A 245 0.37 -0.97 -20.56
N GLU A 246 -0.17 -0.26 -19.56
CA GLU A 246 -0.97 0.95 -19.74
C GLU A 246 -0.32 2.15 -19.03
N ALA A 247 -0.70 3.34 -19.48
CA ALA A 247 -0.41 4.59 -18.79
C ALA A 247 -1.71 5.32 -18.45
N LEU A 248 -1.79 5.86 -17.24
CA LEU A 248 -2.88 6.70 -16.77
C LEU A 248 -2.50 8.17 -16.95
N TRP A 249 -3.34 8.93 -17.64
CA TRP A 249 -3.16 10.34 -17.87
C TRP A 249 -4.20 11.13 -17.07
N TYR A 250 -3.76 12.23 -16.46
CA TYR A 250 -4.59 13.21 -15.79
C TYR A 250 -4.45 14.55 -16.51
N HIS A 251 -5.53 15.32 -16.57
CA HIS A 251 -5.50 16.71 -17.05
C HIS A 251 -6.41 17.61 -16.24
N ARG A 252 -5.90 18.78 -15.87
CA ARG A 252 -6.68 19.86 -15.27
C ARG A 252 -6.17 21.21 -15.73
N SER A 253 -7.11 22.10 -16.05
CA SER A 253 -6.78 23.51 -16.24
C SER A 253 -6.81 24.22 -14.88
N VAL A 254 -5.75 24.97 -14.58
CA VAL A 254 -5.54 25.67 -13.31
C VAL A 254 -5.29 27.14 -13.57
N GLU A 255 -5.87 28.02 -12.76
CA GLU A 255 -5.68 29.46 -12.90
C GLU A 255 -4.48 29.90 -12.08
N LEU A 256 -3.41 30.31 -12.76
CA LEU A 256 -2.18 30.73 -12.10
C LEU A 256 -1.95 32.23 -12.31
N ALA A 257 -1.38 32.88 -11.31
CA ALA A 257 -0.96 34.27 -11.36
C ALA A 257 0.53 34.38 -10.99
N PRO A 258 1.46 33.81 -11.79
CA PRO A 258 2.89 33.86 -11.48
C PRO A 258 3.37 35.32 -11.42
N GLN A 259 4.25 35.61 -10.47
CA GLN A 259 4.78 36.95 -10.23
C GLN A 259 6.29 37.03 -10.49
N ASP A 260 6.73 38.18 -11.01
CA ASP A 260 8.16 38.45 -11.17
C ASP A 260 8.88 38.38 -9.82
N GLY A 261 10.02 37.70 -9.79
CA GLY A 261 10.80 37.50 -8.57
C GLY A 261 10.27 36.40 -7.63
N GLN A 262 9.24 35.66 -8.03
CA GLN A 262 8.73 34.46 -7.37
C GLN A 262 8.94 33.22 -8.24
N ARG A 263 8.75 32.05 -7.63
CA ARG A 263 8.69 30.75 -8.27
C ARG A 263 7.33 30.14 -8.05
N THR A 264 6.85 29.41 -9.05
CA THR A 264 5.63 28.60 -8.96
C THR A 264 6.05 27.15 -8.81
N LEU A 265 5.75 26.54 -7.67
CA LEU A 265 6.05 25.16 -7.36
C LEU A 265 4.75 24.34 -7.44
N LEU A 266 4.76 23.29 -8.26
CA LEU A 266 3.71 22.28 -8.27
C LEU A 266 4.16 21.13 -7.37
N ASN A 267 3.34 20.77 -6.39
CA ASN A 267 3.68 19.82 -5.34
C ASN A 267 2.70 18.64 -5.35
N PHE A 268 3.24 17.46 -5.06
CA PHE A 268 2.51 16.21 -4.94
C PHE A 268 2.89 15.58 -3.60
N GLU A 269 1.90 15.15 -2.81
CA GLU A 269 2.17 14.37 -1.59
C GLU A 269 2.57 12.93 -1.96
N ALA A 270 1.94 12.32 -2.97
CA ALA A 270 2.30 11.00 -3.50
C ALA A 270 1.60 10.69 -4.83
N VAL A 271 2.31 9.99 -5.73
CA VAL A 271 1.78 9.45 -6.99
C VAL A 271 2.32 8.04 -7.18
N ASP A 272 1.46 7.02 -7.23
CA ASP A 272 1.89 5.62 -7.43
C ASP A 272 1.85 5.27 -8.94
N TYR A 273 2.95 4.98 -9.64
CA TYR A 273 4.32 4.85 -9.13
C TYR A 273 5.33 5.77 -9.81
N ALA A 274 5.38 5.78 -11.14
CA ALA A 274 6.30 6.60 -11.92
C ALA A 274 5.51 7.63 -12.72
N CYS A 275 5.88 8.90 -12.65
CA CYS A 275 5.13 9.97 -13.31
C CYS A 275 5.99 10.95 -14.11
N ARG A 276 5.39 11.55 -15.14
CA ARG A 276 5.90 12.70 -15.90
C ARG A 276 4.85 13.80 -15.86
N VAL A 277 5.29 15.03 -15.65
CA VAL A 277 4.42 16.20 -15.48
C VAL A 277 4.66 17.19 -16.61
N PHE A 278 3.58 17.70 -17.18
CA PHE A 278 3.59 18.68 -18.26
C PHE A 278 2.76 19.89 -17.87
N VAL A 279 3.25 21.08 -18.22
CA VAL A 279 2.52 22.34 -18.08
C VAL A 279 2.51 23.04 -19.43
N ASN A 280 1.30 23.37 -19.93
CA ASN A 280 1.10 23.97 -21.25
C ASN A 280 1.79 23.18 -22.39
N GLY A 281 1.77 21.85 -22.30
CA GLY A 281 2.38 20.94 -23.28
C GLY A 281 3.90 20.77 -23.15
N VAL A 282 4.56 21.43 -22.19
CA VAL A 282 6.00 21.29 -21.94
C VAL A 282 6.21 20.35 -20.76
N GLU A 283 7.04 19.33 -20.93
CA GLU A 283 7.46 18.47 -19.82
C GLU A 283 8.34 19.26 -18.84
N VAL A 284 7.92 19.29 -17.57
CA VAL A 284 8.55 20.09 -16.51
C VAL A 284 9.30 19.24 -15.48
N GLY A 285 9.02 17.94 -15.40
CA GLY A 285 9.73 17.03 -14.50
C GLY A 285 9.09 15.64 -14.42
N SER A 286 9.72 14.77 -13.63
CA SER A 286 9.29 13.40 -13.39
C SER A 286 9.62 12.95 -11.95
N HIS A 287 8.98 11.86 -11.51
CA HIS A 287 9.22 11.24 -10.21
C HIS A 287 9.06 9.72 -10.31
N VAL A 288 9.81 8.96 -9.51
CA VAL A 288 9.68 7.51 -9.36
C VAL A 288 9.70 7.17 -7.88
N GLY A 289 8.60 6.61 -7.39
CA GLY A 289 8.39 6.33 -5.98
C GLY A 289 6.94 6.61 -5.60
N GLY A 290 6.27 5.65 -4.96
CA GLY A 290 4.82 5.70 -4.77
C GLY A 290 4.35 6.39 -3.49
N ASN A 291 5.25 6.70 -2.56
CA ASN A 291 4.87 6.95 -1.16
C ASN A 291 5.47 8.23 -0.55
N THR A 292 6.23 9.00 -1.33
CA THR A 292 6.99 10.17 -0.85
C THR A 292 6.60 11.44 -1.62
N PRO A 293 6.63 12.61 -0.97
CA PRO A 293 6.27 13.87 -1.60
C PRO A 293 7.40 14.39 -2.50
N PHE A 294 7.02 15.12 -3.55
CA PHE A 294 7.97 15.80 -4.44
C PHE A 294 7.40 17.11 -4.98
N SER A 295 8.30 17.99 -5.44
CA SER A 295 7.98 19.32 -5.95
C SER A 295 8.68 19.58 -7.27
N ILE A 296 7.99 20.23 -8.20
CA ILE A 296 8.52 20.61 -9.52
C ILE A 296 8.38 22.12 -9.70
N ASP A 297 9.49 22.80 -10.01
CA ASP A 297 9.48 24.22 -10.38
C ASP A 297 8.90 24.40 -11.79
N VAL A 298 7.67 24.90 -11.86
CA VAL A 298 6.95 25.13 -13.12
C VAL A 298 7.02 26.59 -13.59
N THR A 299 7.83 27.43 -12.94
CA THR A 299 7.88 28.89 -13.17
C THR A 299 8.08 29.26 -14.64
N LYS A 300 8.91 28.52 -15.37
CA LYS A 300 9.20 28.82 -16.79
C LYS A 300 8.08 28.41 -17.76
N ALA A 301 7.27 27.43 -17.38
CA ALA A 301 6.18 26.91 -18.20
C ALA A 301 4.83 27.56 -17.85
N ALA A 302 4.67 28.04 -16.62
CA ALA A 302 3.49 28.72 -16.15
C ALA A 302 3.32 30.10 -16.79
N LYS A 303 2.07 30.46 -17.10
CA LYS A 303 1.66 31.78 -17.60
C LYS A 303 0.56 32.36 -16.71
N SER A 304 0.29 33.65 -16.83
CA SER A 304 -0.87 34.27 -16.16
C SER A 304 -2.18 33.78 -16.79
N GLY A 305 -3.18 33.47 -15.96
CA GLY A 305 -4.48 32.93 -16.35
C GLY A 305 -4.48 31.40 -16.36
N LEU A 306 -5.26 30.81 -17.27
CA LEU A 306 -5.42 29.37 -17.38
C LEU A 306 -4.16 28.67 -17.90
N ASN A 307 -3.74 27.62 -17.20
CA ASN A 307 -2.63 26.73 -17.54
C ASN A 307 -3.13 25.29 -17.57
N ASP A 308 -2.70 24.52 -18.55
CA ASP A 308 -3.02 23.08 -18.60
C ASP A 308 -1.93 22.29 -17.88
N VAL A 309 -2.32 21.55 -16.84
CA VAL A 309 -1.45 20.62 -16.12
C VAL A 309 -1.84 19.21 -16.51
N VAL A 310 -0.87 18.46 -17.02
CA VAL A 310 -1.04 17.05 -17.41
C VAL A 310 -0.06 16.19 -16.62
N VAL A 311 -0.53 15.07 -16.09
CA VAL A 311 0.32 14.08 -15.41
C VAL A 311 0.13 12.74 -16.06
N ARG A 312 1.22 12.12 -16.52
CA ARG A 312 1.24 10.75 -17.04
C ARG A 312 1.81 9.84 -15.97
N VAL A 313 1.14 8.75 -15.65
CA VAL A 313 1.51 7.81 -14.60
C VAL A 313 1.60 6.39 -15.16
N GLU A 314 2.66 5.68 -14.78
CA GLU A 314 2.84 4.26 -15.00
C GLU A 314 2.96 3.53 -13.67
N ASP A 315 2.37 2.34 -13.60
CA ASP A 315 2.42 1.47 -12.43
C ASP A 315 2.48 0.02 -12.90
N LYS A 316 3.52 -0.70 -12.47
CA LYS A 316 3.70 -2.12 -12.81
C LYS A 316 3.08 -3.03 -11.76
N THR A 317 2.86 -2.51 -10.54
CA THR A 317 2.45 -3.23 -9.34
C THR A 317 3.15 -4.58 -9.21
N GLY A 318 4.47 -4.58 -9.41
CA GLY A 318 5.27 -5.81 -9.52
C GLY A 318 6.76 -5.55 -9.75
N GLY A 319 7.54 -6.61 -9.96
CA GLY A 319 9.00 -6.48 -10.04
C GLY A 319 9.58 -5.98 -8.71
N ALA A 320 10.59 -5.11 -8.79
CA ALA A 320 11.24 -4.49 -7.63
C ALA A 320 10.49 -3.28 -7.04
N GLN A 321 9.39 -2.82 -7.68
CA GLN A 321 8.57 -1.70 -7.21
C GLN A 321 8.13 -1.90 -5.76
N LEU A 322 8.26 -0.84 -4.95
CA LEU A 322 7.80 -0.84 -3.56
C LEU A 322 6.28 -0.65 -3.55
N ARG A 323 5.56 -1.75 -3.41
CA ARG A 323 4.10 -1.82 -3.55
C ARG A 323 3.38 -2.23 -2.25
N GLY A 324 4.12 -2.50 -1.18
CA GLY A 324 3.55 -3.02 0.06
C GLY A 324 2.77 -4.30 -0.19
N LYS A 325 1.48 -4.31 0.20
CA LYS A 325 0.54 -5.44 0.02
C LYS A 325 -0.30 -5.36 -1.25
N GLN A 326 -0.03 -4.42 -2.15
CA GLN A 326 -0.75 -4.30 -3.40
C GLN A 326 -0.41 -5.47 -4.35
N THR A 327 -1.42 -6.00 -5.04
CA THR A 327 -1.23 -7.01 -6.09
C THR A 327 -2.28 -6.83 -7.17
N LEU A 328 -1.93 -7.14 -8.42
CA LEU A 328 -2.88 -7.17 -9.53
C LEU A 328 -3.98 -8.24 -9.35
N ASP A 329 -3.78 -9.16 -8.42
CA ASP A 329 -4.63 -10.31 -8.21
C ASP A 329 -4.96 -10.53 -6.71
N PRO A 330 -5.83 -9.71 -6.09
CA PRO A 330 -6.01 -9.66 -4.63
C PRO A 330 -6.47 -10.98 -4.01
N HIS A 331 -5.84 -11.38 -2.90
CA HIS A 331 -6.12 -12.60 -2.14
C HIS A 331 -5.43 -12.66 -0.78
N GLY A 332 -6.05 -13.32 0.20
CA GLY A 332 -5.43 -13.58 1.49
C GLY A 332 -5.07 -12.28 2.22
N ILE A 333 -3.77 -12.00 2.31
CA ILE A 333 -3.21 -10.78 2.90
C ILE A 333 -2.77 -9.74 1.87
N TRP A 334 -3.01 -10.00 0.58
CA TRP A 334 -2.68 -9.11 -0.54
C TRP A 334 -3.95 -8.44 -1.07
N TYR A 335 -3.89 -7.12 -1.23
CA TYR A 335 -5.06 -6.26 -1.44
C TYR A 335 -5.12 -5.67 -2.85
N THR A 336 -6.22 -4.99 -3.14
CA THR A 336 -6.47 -4.25 -4.38
C THR A 336 -5.29 -3.33 -4.73
N PRO A 337 -4.83 -3.25 -5.99
CA PRO A 337 -3.77 -2.33 -6.36
C PRO A 337 -4.27 -0.87 -6.34
N VAL A 338 -3.37 0.09 -6.26
CA VAL A 338 -3.64 1.53 -6.23
C VAL A 338 -2.68 2.20 -7.18
N SER A 339 -3.20 2.87 -8.20
CA SER A 339 -2.40 3.61 -9.17
C SER A 339 -2.86 5.05 -9.31
N GLY A 340 -1.90 5.91 -9.64
CA GLY A 340 -2.11 7.32 -9.91
C GLY A 340 -1.89 8.23 -8.69
N ILE A 341 -2.47 9.43 -8.78
CA ILE A 341 -2.37 10.43 -7.71
C ILE A 341 -3.27 9.98 -6.55
N TRP A 342 -2.66 9.56 -5.43
CA TRP A 342 -3.37 9.04 -4.27
C TRP A 342 -3.23 9.90 -3.00
N GLN A 343 -2.44 10.99 -3.06
CA GLN A 343 -2.42 12.04 -2.04
C GLN A 343 -2.44 13.45 -2.68
N THR A 344 -2.66 14.48 -1.85
CA THR A 344 -2.96 15.86 -2.27
C THR A 344 -1.98 16.44 -3.30
N VAL A 345 -2.54 17.19 -4.26
CA VAL A 345 -1.78 18.02 -5.22
C VAL A 345 -2.08 19.49 -4.94
N TRP A 346 -1.06 20.34 -4.98
CA TRP A 346 -1.24 21.77 -4.74
C TRP A 346 -0.15 22.62 -5.40
N VAL A 347 -0.42 23.90 -5.57
CA VAL A 347 0.55 24.89 -6.05
C VAL A 347 0.90 25.87 -4.94
N GLU A 348 2.16 26.28 -4.92
CA GLU A 348 2.63 27.38 -4.10
C GLU A 348 3.42 28.39 -4.92
N GLN A 349 3.23 29.66 -4.58
CA GLN A 349 4.10 30.73 -5.04
C GLN A 349 5.06 31.11 -3.92
N VAL A 350 6.35 30.89 -4.15
CA VAL A 350 7.42 31.19 -3.19
C VAL A 350 8.32 32.29 -3.73
N PRO A 351 9.00 33.06 -2.88
CA PRO A 351 10.00 34.03 -3.35
C PRO A 351 11.13 33.35 -4.14
N SER A 352 11.89 34.11 -4.94
CA SER A 352 13.04 33.58 -5.69
C SER A 352 14.13 32.94 -4.84
N THR A 353 14.17 33.28 -3.54
CA THR A 353 14.91 32.59 -2.48
C THR A 353 13.94 32.19 -1.38
N TYR A 354 13.86 30.90 -1.08
CA TYR A 354 12.83 30.34 -0.21
C TYR A 354 13.34 29.16 0.60
N ILE A 355 12.62 28.85 1.69
CA ILE A 355 12.80 27.67 2.52
C ILE A 355 12.14 26.48 1.80
N SER A 356 12.93 25.50 1.39
CA SER A 356 12.45 24.27 0.75
C SER A 356 12.22 23.12 1.74
N ASP A 357 12.94 23.12 2.86
CA ASP A 357 12.79 22.12 3.93
C ASP A 357 13.22 22.68 5.30
N VAL A 358 12.76 22.05 6.39
CA VAL A 358 13.16 22.38 7.77
C VAL A 358 13.39 21.10 8.57
N LYS A 359 14.66 20.76 8.82
CA LYS A 359 15.05 19.69 9.72
C LYS A 359 15.15 20.21 11.15
N ILE A 360 14.58 19.49 12.11
CA ILE A 360 14.65 19.85 13.53
C ILE A 360 15.24 18.71 14.35
N LEU A 361 16.26 19.02 15.16
CA LEU A 361 16.85 18.11 16.14
C LEU A 361 16.65 18.69 17.54
N THR A 362 16.37 17.83 18.51
CA THR A 362 16.14 18.24 19.90
C THR A 362 16.99 17.44 20.87
N ASP A 363 17.40 18.07 21.97
CA ASP A 363 18.04 17.41 23.11
C ASP A 363 17.29 17.74 24.40
N PRO A 364 16.64 16.75 25.04
CA PRO A 364 15.89 16.97 26.28
C PRO A 364 16.76 17.25 27.51
N GLU A 365 18.05 16.92 27.50
CA GLU A 365 18.93 17.19 28.66
C GLU A 365 19.21 18.68 28.83
N THR A 366 19.39 19.38 27.71
CA THR A 366 19.70 20.81 27.66
C THR A 366 18.49 21.67 27.32
N GLY A 367 17.39 21.08 26.84
CA GLY A 367 16.27 21.82 26.26
C GLY A 367 16.60 22.46 24.91
N ARG A 368 17.63 21.95 24.23
CA ARG A 368 18.12 22.47 22.96
C ARG A 368 17.20 22.10 21.80
N ILE A 369 16.91 23.07 20.95
CA ILE A 369 16.26 22.90 19.64
C ILE A 369 17.24 23.44 18.58
N GLN A 370 17.64 22.58 17.66
CA GLN A 370 18.45 22.92 16.48
C GLN A 370 17.56 22.85 15.25
N ILE A 371 17.43 23.97 14.55
CA ILE A 371 16.58 24.16 13.37
C ILE A 371 17.51 24.39 12.18
N ALA A 372 17.49 23.48 11.22
CA ALA A 372 18.32 23.49 10.03
C ALA A 372 17.44 23.62 8.77
N PRO A 373 17.11 24.86 8.35
CA PRO A 373 16.34 25.09 7.14
C PRO A 373 17.20 24.93 5.87
N THR A 374 16.68 24.24 4.87
CA THR A 374 17.26 24.20 3.52
C THR A 374 16.75 25.38 2.71
N ILE A 375 17.68 26.17 2.16
CA ILE A 375 17.36 27.38 1.38
C ILE A 375 17.73 27.17 -0.08
N GLU A 376 16.76 27.41 -0.97
CA GLU A 376 16.95 27.30 -2.42
C GLU A 376 16.84 28.66 -3.12
N GLY A 377 17.39 28.75 -4.34
CA GLY A 377 17.27 29.90 -5.22
C GLY A 377 18.47 30.86 -5.29
N ASN A 378 18.31 31.97 -6.01
CA ASN A 378 19.44 32.78 -6.51
C ASN A 378 20.11 33.70 -5.46
N GLY A 379 19.45 33.98 -4.35
CA GLY A 379 19.91 34.86 -3.27
C GLY A 379 20.44 34.14 -2.02
N ALA A 380 20.47 32.80 -2.00
CA ALA A 380 20.83 32.02 -0.81
C ALA A 380 22.22 32.39 -0.24
N ALA A 381 23.12 33.00 -1.02
CA ALA A 381 24.48 33.40 -0.63
C ALA A 381 24.57 34.57 0.38
N LYS A 382 23.53 35.41 0.55
CA LYS A 382 23.62 36.68 1.32
C LYS A 382 22.46 36.96 2.28
N VAL A 383 21.75 35.92 2.68
CA VAL A 383 20.61 36.01 3.61
C VAL A 383 21.04 35.68 5.04
N SER A 384 20.31 36.19 6.03
CA SER A 384 20.34 35.69 7.40
C SER A 384 19.07 34.89 7.70
N LEU A 385 19.13 34.03 8.71
CA LEU A 385 18.03 33.20 9.14
C LEU A 385 17.58 33.65 10.52
N LYS A 386 16.27 33.63 10.78
CA LYS A 386 15.69 33.92 12.09
C LYS A 386 14.71 32.83 12.48
N ALA A 387 14.82 32.32 13.70
CA ALA A 387 13.78 31.51 14.33
C ALA A 387 13.21 32.22 15.55
N THR A 388 11.91 32.02 15.78
CA THR A 388 11.25 32.37 17.04
C THR A 388 10.42 31.19 17.48
N VAL A 389 10.63 30.75 18.72
CA VAL A 389 9.97 29.59 19.33
C VAL A 389 8.92 30.08 20.31
N TYR A 390 7.75 29.43 20.28
CA TYR A 390 6.59 29.79 21.06
C TYR A 390 6.12 28.60 21.91
N ASP A 391 5.70 28.90 23.14
CA ASP A 391 5.02 27.99 24.05
C ASP A 391 3.61 28.52 24.31
N ASN A 392 2.59 27.81 23.81
CA ASN A 392 1.18 28.21 23.91
C ASN A 392 0.94 29.66 23.41
N GLY A 393 1.54 30.01 22.27
CA GLY A 393 1.43 31.33 21.64
C GLY A 393 2.33 32.43 22.21
N ASN A 394 3.08 32.18 23.30
CA ASN A 394 4.02 33.15 23.86
C ASN A 394 5.43 32.88 23.34
N ALA A 395 6.11 33.90 22.80
CA ALA A 395 7.51 33.76 22.39
C ALA A 395 8.40 33.49 23.61
N VAL A 396 9.12 32.37 23.60
CA VAL A 396 9.99 31.91 24.70
C VAL A 396 11.47 31.94 24.34
N ALA A 397 11.81 31.91 23.04
CA ALA A 397 13.18 32.05 22.56
C ALA A 397 13.20 32.60 21.13
N ASP A 398 14.26 33.31 20.76
CA ASP A 398 14.54 33.70 19.40
C ASP A 398 16.05 33.67 19.10
N VAL A 399 16.40 33.45 17.84
CA VAL A 399 17.79 33.42 17.38
C VAL A 399 17.85 33.94 15.95
N THR A 400 18.92 34.66 15.62
CA THR A 400 19.22 35.12 14.26
C THR A 400 20.68 34.82 13.94
N THR A 401 20.94 34.14 12.82
CA THR A 401 22.30 33.77 12.37
C THR A 401 22.51 34.16 10.91
N ALA A 402 23.77 34.31 10.50
CA ALA A 402 24.09 34.74 9.15
C ALA A 402 24.06 33.61 8.09
N LYS A 403 23.86 32.32 8.48
CA LYS A 403 23.74 31.12 7.59
C LYS A 403 23.92 29.76 8.29
N GLU A 404 24.15 29.75 9.59
CA GLU A 404 24.30 28.51 10.36
C GLU A 404 22.94 28.00 10.85
N ASP A 405 22.88 26.74 11.25
CA ASP A 405 21.74 26.18 11.97
C ASP A 405 21.35 27.09 13.14
N LEU A 406 20.05 27.30 13.29
CA LEU A 406 19.46 28.12 14.33
C LEU A 406 19.36 27.27 15.59
N VAL A 407 20.11 27.62 16.63
CA VAL A 407 20.10 26.88 17.90
C VAL A 407 19.51 27.76 18.99
N VAL A 408 18.50 27.23 19.68
CA VAL A 408 17.95 27.83 20.90
C VAL A 408 17.97 26.82 22.03
N GLU A 409 18.02 27.31 23.26
CA GLU A 409 17.89 26.51 24.47
C GLU A 409 16.69 27.03 25.27
N ILE A 410 15.79 26.12 25.64
CA ILE A 410 14.65 26.43 26.49
C ILE A 410 14.95 25.90 27.89
N ALA A 411 15.23 26.82 28.81
CA ALA A 411 15.38 26.48 30.22
C ALA A 411 14.10 25.80 30.75
N ASP A 412 14.25 24.72 31.51
CA ASP A 412 13.15 23.92 32.05
C ASP A 412 12.14 23.46 30.96
N ALA A 413 12.67 23.02 29.81
CA ALA A 413 11.89 22.54 28.68
C ALA A 413 10.85 21.48 29.06
N LYS A 414 9.64 21.65 28.53
CA LYS A 414 8.55 20.67 28.60
C LYS A 414 8.80 19.60 27.54
N LEU A 415 9.03 18.37 27.99
CA LEU A 415 9.34 17.27 27.09
C LEU A 415 8.08 16.67 26.48
N TRP A 416 8.22 16.17 25.24
CA TRP A 416 7.19 15.42 24.55
C TRP A 416 7.20 13.95 25.03
N SER A 417 6.01 13.41 25.32
CA SER A 417 5.76 11.99 25.56
C SER A 417 4.30 11.64 25.32
N PRO A 418 3.92 10.34 25.28
CA PRO A 418 2.51 9.96 25.18
C PRO A 418 1.60 10.51 26.28
N SER A 419 2.12 10.69 27.49
CA SER A 419 1.37 11.27 28.62
C SER A 419 1.45 12.79 28.71
N SER A 420 2.35 13.41 27.94
CA SER A 420 2.58 14.85 27.89
C SER A 420 3.04 15.25 26.47
N PRO A 421 2.14 15.27 25.47
CA PRO A 421 2.49 15.51 24.07
C PRO A 421 2.71 17.01 23.79
N HIS A 422 3.63 17.63 24.51
CA HIS A 422 3.89 19.05 24.42
C HIS A 422 4.64 19.37 23.12
N LEU A 423 4.16 20.38 22.39
CA LEU A 423 4.75 20.89 21.16
C LEU A 423 5.04 22.38 21.31
N TYR A 424 6.19 22.79 20.79
CA TYR A 424 6.59 24.18 20.62
C TYR A 424 6.35 24.59 19.17
N ASP A 425 5.65 25.71 18.95
CA ASP A 425 5.50 26.29 17.62
C ASP A 425 6.75 27.10 17.27
N ILE A 426 7.13 27.13 16.00
CA ILE A 426 8.34 27.80 15.52
C ILE A 426 8.04 28.56 14.24
N THR A 427 8.39 29.84 14.18
CA THR A 427 8.45 30.58 12.90
C THR A 427 9.88 30.63 12.43
N VAL A 428 10.14 30.23 11.17
CA VAL A 428 11.46 30.32 10.53
C VAL A 428 11.38 31.31 9.38
N ALA A 429 12.24 32.31 9.38
CA ALA A 429 12.27 33.38 8.39
C ALA A 429 13.64 33.54 7.75
N VAL A 430 13.64 33.83 6.45
CA VAL A 430 14.81 34.26 5.68
C VAL A 430 14.79 35.78 5.60
N LEU A 431 15.88 36.43 5.95
CA LEU A 431 16.02 37.89 5.93
C LEU A 431 17.03 38.34 4.87
N ASP A 432 16.78 39.48 4.24
CA ASP A 432 17.74 40.14 3.34
C ASP A 432 18.87 40.85 4.10
N GLU A 433 19.84 41.41 3.37
CA GLU A 433 20.96 42.18 3.95
C GLU A 433 20.51 43.39 4.79
N LYS A 434 19.26 43.87 4.60
CA LYS A 434 18.66 45.00 5.33
C LYS A 434 17.80 44.53 6.51
N GLY A 435 17.68 43.23 6.73
CA GLY A 435 16.87 42.63 7.80
C GLY A 435 15.37 42.51 7.47
N ALA A 436 14.97 42.71 6.21
CA ALA A 436 13.59 42.51 5.79
C ALA A 436 13.30 41.02 5.51
N VAL A 437 12.12 40.54 5.91
CA VAL A 437 11.70 39.16 5.66
C VAL A 437 11.47 38.94 4.17
N ILE A 438 12.22 38.00 3.58
CA ILE A 438 12.06 37.53 2.20
C ILE A 438 11.03 36.41 2.17
N ASP A 439 11.21 35.43 3.04
CA ASP A 439 10.39 34.21 3.11
C ASP A 439 10.16 33.81 4.57
N MET A 440 9.05 33.15 4.85
CA MET A 440 8.70 32.68 6.19
C MET A 440 7.82 31.43 6.13
N VAL A 441 8.11 30.48 7.01
CA VAL A 441 7.29 29.28 7.24
C VAL A 441 7.03 29.12 8.74
N SER A 442 5.94 28.44 9.08
CA SER A 442 5.68 28.00 10.46
C SER A 442 5.80 26.48 10.56
N THR A 443 6.40 26.00 11.64
CA THR A 443 6.64 24.58 11.95
C THR A 443 6.42 24.34 13.45
N TYR A 444 6.63 23.12 13.91
CA TYR A 444 6.54 22.76 15.33
C TYR A 444 7.51 21.64 15.68
N THR A 445 7.83 21.49 16.97
CA THR A 445 8.64 20.37 17.44
C THR A 445 8.26 19.93 18.85
N GLY A 446 8.50 18.65 19.16
CA GLY A 446 8.43 18.11 20.52
C GLY A 446 9.83 17.76 20.99
N ILE A 447 10.26 18.30 22.13
CA ILE A 447 11.60 18.00 22.68
C ILE A 447 11.58 16.61 23.31
N ARG A 448 12.29 15.66 22.71
CA ARG A 448 12.40 14.29 23.22
C ARG A 448 13.65 13.56 22.75
N SER A 449 14.07 12.56 23.51
CA SER A 449 15.08 11.57 23.08
C SER A 449 14.50 10.16 23.15
N VAL A 450 14.96 9.29 22.26
CA VAL A 450 14.69 7.84 22.31
C VAL A 450 15.99 7.10 22.51
N GLY A 451 15.93 5.94 23.16
CA GLY A 451 17.12 5.16 23.42
C GLY A 451 16.81 3.79 24.00
N THR A 452 17.84 3.20 24.61
CA THR A 452 17.73 1.92 25.30
C THR A 452 18.52 1.93 26.60
N VAL A 453 18.07 1.16 27.58
CA VAL A 453 18.80 0.92 28.83
C VAL A 453 18.69 -0.55 29.21
N ARG A 454 19.68 -1.09 29.92
CA ARG A 454 19.54 -2.41 30.55
C ARG A 454 18.80 -2.28 31.87
N ASP A 455 17.85 -3.17 32.12
CA ASP A 455 17.23 -3.30 33.44
C ASP A 455 18.11 -4.12 34.41
N GLU A 456 17.58 -4.39 35.59
CA GLU A 456 18.26 -5.12 36.66
C GLU A 456 18.55 -6.59 36.29
N ASP A 457 17.73 -7.19 35.42
CA ASP A 457 17.89 -8.56 34.93
C ASP A 457 18.82 -8.63 33.71
N GLY A 458 19.30 -7.48 33.22
CA GLY A 458 20.24 -7.35 32.13
C GLY A 458 19.58 -7.29 30.74
N ASP A 459 18.26 -7.23 30.66
CA ASP A 459 17.52 -7.11 29.40
C ASP A 459 17.48 -5.65 28.91
N LEU A 460 17.58 -5.46 27.59
CA LEU A 460 17.47 -4.13 26.99
C LEU A 460 16.00 -3.71 26.89
N ARG A 461 15.69 -2.52 27.41
CA ARG A 461 14.39 -1.87 27.36
C ARG A 461 14.46 -0.61 26.50
N PHE A 462 13.36 -0.29 25.82
CA PHE A 462 13.20 1.01 25.18
C PHE A 462 13.17 2.12 26.23
N THR A 463 13.70 3.29 25.90
CA THR A 463 13.57 4.50 26.70
C THR A 463 13.02 5.66 25.87
N LEU A 464 12.23 6.51 26.54
CA LEU A 464 11.83 7.82 26.07
C LEU A 464 12.22 8.83 27.13
N ASN A 465 12.98 9.86 26.76
CA ASN A 465 13.54 10.87 27.67
C ASN A 465 14.33 10.23 28.83
N GLY A 466 15.11 9.20 28.50
CA GLY A 466 15.93 8.45 29.46
C GLY A 466 15.17 7.48 30.38
N LYS A 467 13.83 7.42 30.30
CA LYS A 467 12.99 6.56 31.16
C LYS A 467 12.52 5.32 30.41
N PRO A 468 12.55 4.11 31.01
CA PRO A 468 12.00 2.91 30.41
C PRO A 468 10.53 3.09 30.01
N ILE A 469 10.18 2.58 28.83
CA ILE A 469 8.81 2.58 28.32
C ILE A 469 8.53 1.28 27.57
N PHE A 470 7.36 0.69 27.80
CA PHE A 470 6.88 -0.45 27.01
C PHE A 470 6.13 0.07 25.78
N HIS A 471 6.59 -0.27 24.58
CA HIS A 471 5.90 0.12 23.34
C HIS A 471 4.71 -0.81 23.11
N TRP A 472 3.49 -0.28 23.21
CA TRP A 472 2.25 -1.04 23.06
C TRP A 472 1.35 -0.41 22.01
N GLY A 473 1.13 -1.13 20.91
CA GLY A 473 0.38 -0.61 19.77
C GLY A 473 -0.30 -1.69 18.94
N PRO A 474 -1.23 -1.32 18.05
CA PRO A 474 -1.68 -2.20 16.99
C PRO A 474 -0.78 -2.08 15.76
N LEU A 475 -0.89 -3.08 14.90
CA LEU A 475 -0.49 -2.97 13.51
C LEU A 475 -1.58 -2.22 12.73
N ASP A 476 -1.21 -1.15 12.06
CA ASP A 476 -2.11 -0.36 11.22
C ASP A 476 -1.73 -0.46 9.74
N GLN A 477 -2.57 -1.15 8.98
CA GLN A 477 -2.43 -1.30 7.52
C GLN A 477 -2.69 0.03 6.78
N GLY A 478 -3.52 0.93 7.33
CA GLY A 478 -3.89 2.19 6.67
C GLY A 478 -4.80 2.05 5.45
N TRP A 479 -5.61 0.99 5.35
CA TRP A 479 -6.51 0.78 4.21
C TRP A 479 -7.94 1.24 4.50
N TRP A 480 -8.65 1.62 3.43
CA TRP A 480 -10.02 2.13 3.45
C TRP A 480 -10.87 1.44 2.38
N PRO A 481 -12.14 1.04 2.67
CA PRO A 481 -12.97 0.32 1.71
C PRO A 481 -13.38 1.17 0.50
N ASP A 482 -13.36 2.49 0.67
CA ASP A 482 -13.81 3.48 -0.30
C ASP A 482 -12.64 4.22 -0.95
N GLY A 483 -11.57 4.50 -0.21
CA GLY A 483 -10.35 5.18 -0.70
C GLY A 483 -9.11 4.30 -0.94
N LEU A 484 -9.14 3.02 -0.59
CA LEU A 484 -7.99 2.10 -0.61
C LEU A 484 -6.82 2.63 0.22
N LEU A 485 -5.71 3.07 -0.38
CA LEU A 485 -4.61 3.69 0.34
C LEU A 485 -4.93 5.11 0.83
N THR A 486 -5.84 5.83 0.19
CA THR A 486 -6.16 7.21 0.57
C THR A 486 -7.24 7.22 1.68
N PRO A 487 -6.97 7.77 2.89
CA PRO A 487 -8.05 8.00 3.84
C PRO A 487 -9.12 8.91 3.25
N PRO A 488 -10.42 8.72 3.56
CA PRO A 488 -11.49 9.55 3.00
C PRO A 488 -11.36 11.04 3.32
N SER A 489 -10.80 11.39 4.48
CA SER A 489 -10.62 12.77 4.97
C SER A 489 -9.59 12.80 6.11
N ASP A 490 -9.18 14.01 6.51
CA ASP A 490 -8.34 14.22 7.69
C ASP A 490 -9.02 13.71 8.98
N GLU A 491 -10.33 13.95 9.11
CA GLU A 491 -11.13 13.51 10.25
C GLU A 491 -11.24 11.98 10.35
N ALA A 492 -11.31 11.28 9.21
CA ALA A 492 -11.36 9.83 9.19
C ALA A 492 -10.09 9.22 9.79
N MET A 493 -8.95 9.76 9.39
CA MET A 493 -7.65 9.30 9.87
C MET A 493 -7.42 9.66 11.35
N LEU A 494 -7.82 10.87 11.75
CA LEU A 494 -7.80 11.30 13.15
C LEU A 494 -8.61 10.36 14.04
N PHE A 495 -9.79 9.91 13.58
CA PHE A 495 -10.65 9.01 14.34
C PHE A 495 -9.95 7.68 14.71
N ASP A 496 -9.21 7.07 13.77
CA ASP A 496 -8.48 5.83 14.06
C ASP A 496 -7.44 6.08 15.17
N ILE A 497 -6.72 7.21 15.15
CA ILE A 497 -5.72 7.57 16.18
C ILE A 497 -6.38 7.84 17.53
N GLU A 498 -7.48 8.59 17.57
CA GLU A 498 -8.23 8.90 18.80
C GLU A 498 -8.80 7.63 19.45
N TYR A 499 -9.36 6.73 18.64
CA TYR A 499 -9.85 5.44 19.12
C TYR A 499 -8.73 4.63 19.77
N LEU A 500 -7.55 4.55 19.13
CA LEU A 500 -6.41 3.79 19.64
C LEU A 500 -5.82 4.40 20.92
N GLN A 501 -5.72 5.73 20.98
CA GLN A 501 -5.33 6.44 22.19
C GLN A 501 -6.31 6.17 23.33
N ALA A 502 -7.62 6.26 23.06
CA ALA A 502 -8.67 5.96 24.04
C ALA A 502 -8.64 4.50 24.49
N ALA A 503 -8.25 3.57 23.61
CA ALA A 503 -8.08 2.16 23.91
C ALA A 503 -6.84 1.85 24.77
N GLY A 504 -6.02 2.84 25.13
CA GLY A 504 -4.85 2.66 25.99
C GLY A 504 -3.59 2.18 25.26
N PHE A 505 -3.55 2.27 23.94
CA PHE A 505 -2.30 2.15 23.19
C PHE A 505 -1.47 3.42 23.33
N ASN A 506 -0.13 3.28 23.30
CA ASN A 506 0.81 4.41 23.32
C ASN A 506 1.68 4.48 22.06
N MET A 507 1.51 3.52 21.14
CA MET A 507 2.25 3.39 19.90
C MET A 507 1.32 2.88 18.79
N ILE A 508 1.63 3.21 17.54
CA ILE A 508 1.07 2.59 16.33
C ILE A 508 2.22 2.15 15.43
N ARG A 509 2.18 0.90 14.94
CA ARG A 509 3.09 0.48 13.87
C ARG A 509 2.41 0.70 12.52
N LYS A 510 2.85 1.71 11.78
CA LYS A 510 2.37 1.99 10.43
C LYS A 510 3.02 1.00 9.48
N HIS A 511 2.23 0.06 9.00
CA HIS A 511 2.75 -1.12 8.32
C HIS A 511 2.92 -0.88 6.82
N ILE A 512 4.16 -1.02 6.34
CA ILE A 512 4.62 -0.97 4.94
C ILE A 512 3.92 0.06 4.05
N LYS A 513 3.67 1.25 4.60
CA LYS A 513 2.95 2.37 3.98
C LYS A 513 3.43 3.68 4.58
N VAL A 514 3.47 4.75 3.80
CA VAL A 514 3.64 6.13 4.31
C VAL A 514 2.29 6.84 4.23
N GLU A 515 1.77 7.36 5.34
CA GLU A 515 0.50 8.10 5.35
C GLU A 515 0.69 9.56 4.88
N PRO A 516 -0.40 10.28 4.54
CA PRO A 516 -0.34 11.73 4.42
C PRO A 516 0.33 12.36 5.64
N ARG A 517 1.18 13.38 5.46
CA ARG A 517 1.95 13.99 6.55
C ARG A 517 1.13 14.45 7.75
N ARG A 518 -0.16 14.72 7.52
CA ARG A 518 -1.14 15.06 8.55
C ARG A 518 -1.38 13.93 9.57
N TYR A 519 -1.19 12.66 9.19
CA TYR A 519 -1.23 11.51 10.10
C TYR A 519 -0.24 11.69 11.25
N TYR A 520 1.01 11.98 10.90
CA TYR A 520 2.09 12.13 11.86
C TYR A 520 1.91 13.39 12.71
N TYR A 521 1.35 14.46 12.14
CA TYR A 521 0.94 15.64 12.91
C TYR A 521 -0.10 15.31 13.99
N HIS A 522 -1.11 14.50 13.67
CA HIS A 522 -2.08 14.05 14.67
C HIS A 522 -1.44 13.15 15.72
N CYS A 523 -0.55 12.24 15.33
CA CYS A 523 0.22 11.43 16.28
C CYS A 523 1.08 12.29 17.22
N ASP A 524 1.75 13.33 16.70
CA ASP A 524 2.54 14.25 17.50
C ASP A 524 1.69 15.00 18.52
N ARG A 525 0.53 15.52 18.10
CA ARG A 525 -0.41 16.26 18.95
C ARG A 525 -1.06 15.40 20.02
N LEU A 526 -1.41 14.17 19.67
CA LEU A 526 -2.12 13.25 20.57
C LEU A 526 -1.18 12.43 21.44
N GLY A 527 0.13 12.47 21.21
CA GLY A 527 1.08 11.67 21.98
C GLY A 527 1.03 10.19 21.62
N MET A 528 0.93 9.88 20.33
CA MET A 528 1.00 8.52 19.84
C MET A 528 2.39 8.28 19.25
N MET A 529 3.17 7.35 19.81
CA MET A 529 4.44 6.96 19.20
C MET A 529 4.18 6.20 17.90
N VAL A 530 5.10 6.27 16.94
CA VAL A 530 4.98 5.61 15.65
C VAL A 530 6.23 4.80 15.35
N TRP A 531 6.02 3.55 14.98
CA TRP A 531 6.99 2.75 14.25
C TRP A 531 6.66 2.88 12.77
N GLN A 532 7.58 3.41 11.99
CA GLN A 532 7.37 3.65 10.58
C GLN A 532 8.09 2.59 9.75
N ASP A 533 7.30 1.74 9.10
CA ASP A 533 7.81 0.77 8.15
C ASP A 533 8.11 1.43 6.79
N GLN A 534 9.21 1.02 6.17
CA GLN A 534 9.41 1.26 4.74
C GLN A 534 8.51 0.34 3.93
N VAL A 535 8.09 0.82 2.76
CA VAL A 535 7.25 0.05 1.84
C VAL A 535 8.07 -1.11 1.24
N SER A 536 7.51 -2.32 1.28
CA SER A 536 8.16 -3.52 0.76
C SER A 536 7.93 -3.72 -0.74
N GLY A 537 8.85 -4.43 -1.41
CA GLY A 537 8.77 -4.76 -2.83
C GLY A 537 9.68 -5.93 -3.22
N GLY A 538 9.76 -6.26 -4.50
CA GLY A 538 10.78 -7.17 -5.04
C GLY A 538 10.80 -8.61 -4.53
N LYS A 539 11.92 -9.29 -4.82
CA LYS A 539 12.13 -10.70 -4.49
C LYS A 539 12.44 -10.83 -2.99
N SER A 540 11.81 -11.80 -2.34
CA SER A 540 12.03 -12.12 -0.93
C SER A 540 12.94 -13.36 -0.79
N PRO A 541 13.82 -13.43 0.23
CA PRO A 541 14.48 -14.67 0.61
C PRO A 541 13.52 -15.57 1.39
N PRO A 542 13.89 -16.84 1.67
CA PRO A 542 13.13 -17.69 2.57
C PRO A 542 13.00 -17.05 3.96
N TRP A 543 11.78 -17.04 4.50
CA TRP A 543 11.52 -16.54 5.84
C TRP A 543 11.88 -17.60 6.90
N THR A 544 12.92 -17.32 7.69
CA THR A 544 13.51 -18.27 8.64
C THR A 544 12.95 -18.15 10.06
N ARG A 545 12.11 -17.15 10.35
CA ARG A 545 11.42 -16.95 11.64
C ARG A 545 12.35 -17.04 12.84
N MET A 546 13.35 -16.16 12.91
CA MET A 546 14.36 -16.14 13.98
C MET A 546 15.27 -17.38 14.07
N LYS A 547 15.33 -18.23 13.04
CA LYS A 547 16.40 -19.24 12.95
C LYS A 547 17.74 -18.56 12.60
N PRO A 548 18.87 -19.11 13.06
CA PRO A 548 20.19 -18.60 12.70
C PRO A 548 20.44 -18.73 11.19
N ASP A 549 21.47 -18.02 10.74
CA ASP A 549 22.02 -18.09 9.38
C ASP A 549 21.00 -17.83 8.25
N PRO A 550 20.24 -16.71 8.31
CA PRO A 550 19.40 -16.35 7.18
C PRO A 550 20.22 -15.93 5.95
N VAL A 551 19.56 -15.90 4.81
CA VAL A 551 20.09 -15.35 3.57
C VAL A 551 19.26 -14.15 3.13
N ASP A 552 19.91 -13.22 2.44
CA ASP A 552 19.25 -12.09 1.78
C ASP A 552 18.78 -12.48 0.36
N ALA A 553 17.79 -11.76 -0.15
CA ALA A 553 17.46 -11.83 -1.57
C ALA A 553 18.54 -11.15 -2.42
N GLU A 554 18.70 -11.64 -3.65
CA GLU A 554 19.53 -10.99 -4.66
C GLU A 554 18.72 -9.92 -5.37
N TRP A 555 19.20 -8.69 -5.30
CA TRP A 555 18.68 -7.50 -5.97
C TRP A 555 19.78 -6.86 -6.81
N SER A 556 19.41 -6.30 -7.96
CA SER A 556 20.34 -5.52 -8.77
C SER A 556 20.80 -4.26 -8.03
N ASP A 557 21.91 -3.65 -8.47
CA ASP A 557 22.35 -2.38 -7.90
C ASP A 557 21.35 -1.25 -8.15
N GLU A 558 20.66 -1.27 -9.28
CA GLU A 558 19.64 -0.28 -9.64
C GLU A 558 18.41 -0.40 -8.73
N ASP A 559 17.89 -1.62 -8.53
CA ASP A 559 16.74 -1.85 -7.65
C ASP A 559 17.04 -1.48 -6.20
N HIS A 560 18.25 -1.81 -5.72
CA HIS A 560 18.69 -1.42 -4.38
C HIS A 560 18.86 0.09 -4.24
N ALA A 561 19.40 0.76 -5.26
CA ALA A 561 19.54 2.21 -5.26
C ALA A 561 18.17 2.91 -5.26
N GLN A 562 17.19 2.38 -5.98
CA GLN A 562 15.81 2.87 -5.94
C GLN A 562 15.18 2.66 -4.56
N TYR A 563 15.33 1.48 -3.95
CA TYR A 563 14.85 1.23 -2.59
C TYR A 563 15.46 2.21 -1.57
N LEU A 564 16.78 2.44 -1.61
CA LEU A 564 17.45 3.39 -0.71
C LEU A 564 17.03 4.83 -0.96
N ARG A 565 16.76 5.22 -2.21
CA ARG A 565 16.23 6.55 -2.53
C ARG A 565 14.89 6.78 -1.86
N GLU A 566 13.92 5.88 -2.07
CA GLU A 566 12.59 6.00 -1.44
C GLU A 566 12.69 5.93 0.09
N PHE A 567 13.64 5.16 0.63
CA PHE A 567 13.84 5.08 2.07
C PHE A 567 14.40 6.39 2.64
N ASP A 568 15.39 7.00 1.98
CA ASP A 568 15.95 8.30 2.37
C ASP A 568 14.92 9.42 2.24
N GLU A 569 14.08 9.40 1.20
CA GLU A 569 12.98 10.34 1.03
C GLU A 569 11.94 10.20 2.14
N MET A 570 11.57 8.97 2.53
CA MET A 570 10.68 8.73 3.67
C MET A 570 11.29 9.27 4.97
N VAL A 571 12.55 8.95 5.26
CA VAL A 571 13.24 9.43 6.47
C VAL A 571 13.33 10.95 6.47
N THR A 572 13.75 11.56 5.36
CA THR A 572 13.83 13.03 5.21
C THR A 572 12.48 13.70 5.44
N THR A 573 11.40 13.11 4.91
CA THR A 573 10.04 13.66 5.05
C THR A 573 9.54 13.59 6.49
N LEU A 574 9.98 12.57 7.26
CA LEU A 574 9.37 12.23 8.54
C LEU A 574 10.27 12.47 9.77
N GLU A 575 11.56 12.77 9.58
CA GLU A 575 12.56 12.84 10.67
C GLU A 575 12.36 14.00 11.66
N SER A 576 11.56 15.01 11.34
CA SER A 576 11.22 16.10 12.27
C SER A 576 10.00 15.78 13.17
N HIS A 577 9.28 14.67 12.91
CA HIS A 577 8.15 14.28 13.74
C HIS A 577 8.61 13.65 15.08
N PRO A 578 8.24 14.23 16.24
CA PRO A 578 8.57 13.66 17.55
C PRO A 578 7.94 12.29 17.78
N SER A 579 6.78 12.01 17.17
CA SER A 579 6.08 10.72 17.31
C SER A 579 6.86 9.54 16.74
N ILE A 580 7.67 9.73 15.70
CA ILE A 580 8.45 8.63 15.12
C ILE A 580 9.59 8.26 16.07
N VAL A 581 9.58 7.01 16.54
CA VAL A 581 10.56 6.48 17.50
C VAL A 581 11.38 5.28 16.97
N VAL A 582 10.87 4.59 15.94
CA VAL A 582 11.53 3.43 15.32
C VAL A 582 11.36 3.48 13.79
N TRP A 583 12.46 3.26 13.07
CA TRP A 583 12.44 2.94 11.64
C TRP A 583 12.43 1.43 11.42
N VAL A 584 11.59 0.95 10.50
CA VAL A 584 11.48 -0.48 10.17
C VAL A 584 11.73 -0.69 8.67
N PRO A 585 12.98 -0.98 8.25
CA PRO A 585 13.32 -1.15 6.83
C PRO A 585 12.65 -2.37 6.16
N TYR A 586 12.59 -3.52 6.84
CA TYR A 586 12.03 -4.76 6.29
C TYR A 586 10.99 -5.39 7.21
N ASN A 587 10.06 -6.14 6.62
CA ASN A 587 9.03 -6.90 7.32
C ASN A 587 8.92 -8.33 6.77
N GLU A 588 8.91 -9.36 7.64
CA GLU A 588 8.66 -10.78 7.28
C GLU A 588 9.50 -11.33 6.11
N ALA A 589 10.72 -10.80 5.97
CA ALA A 589 11.62 -11.04 4.83
C ALA A 589 11.15 -10.47 3.48
N TRP A 590 10.05 -9.72 3.41
CA TRP A 590 9.56 -9.13 2.18
C TRP A 590 10.56 -8.15 1.59
N GLY A 591 11.05 -8.48 0.40
CA GLY A 591 12.10 -7.71 -0.26
C GLY A 591 13.40 -7.63 0.51
N GLN A 592 13.61 -8.43 1.56
CA GLN A 592 14.77 -8.27 2.44
C GLN A 592 16.06 -8.60 1.70
N HIS A 593 16.91 -7.58 1.53
CA HIS A 593 18.16 -7.65 0.78
C HIS A 593 19.21 -6.72 1.40
N ARG A 594 20.49 -7.06 1.24
CA ARG A 594 21.63 -6.28 1.75
C ARG A 594 21.38 -5.76 3.18
N THR A 595 20.88 -6.64 4.05
CA THR A 595 20.26 -6.25 5.32
C THR A 595 21.24 -5.49 6.22
N VAL A 596 22.48 -5.99 6.33
CA VAL A 596 23.54 -5.35 7.12
C VAL A 596 23.89 -3.96 6.58
N ALA A 597 24.12 -3.84 5.27
CA ALA A 597 24.45 -2.56 4.65
C ALA A 597 23.32 -1.53 4.79
N THR A 598 22.07 -1.95 4.64
CA THR A 598 20.88 -1.11 4.85
C THR A 598 20.79 -0.66 6.31
N GLY A 599 21.05 -1.57 7.25
CA GLY A 599 21.05 -1.29 8.69
C GLY A 599 22.14 -0.32 9.09
N ASP A 600 23.38 -0.52 8.62
CA ASP A 600 24.50 0.39 8.87
C ASP A 600 24.23 1.78 8.29
N TRP A 601 23.63 1.84 7.09
CA TRP A 601 23.25 3.09 6.45
C TRP A 601 22.24 3.88 7.30
N ILE A 602 21.13 3.26 7.75
CA ILE A 602 20.11 3.99 8.51
C ILE A 602 20.62 4.43 9.89
N LEU A 603 21.45 3.61 10.55
CA LEU A 603 22.09 3.97 11.82
C LEU A 603 22.99 5.21 11.69
N GLN A 604 23.61 5.42 10.53
CA GLN A 604 24.39 6.62 10.24
C GLN A 604 23.52 7.79 9.78
N ARG A 605 22.48 7.52 8.97
CA ARG A 605 21.60 8.53 8.38
C ARG A 605 20.70 9.21 9.42
N ASP A 606 20.19 8.46 10.38
CA ASP A 606 19.41 9.00 11.49
C ASP A 606 19.75 8.27 12.80
N PRO A 607 20.77 8.75 13.54
CA PRO A 607 21.13 8.18 14.84
C PRO A 607 20.15 8.57 15.96
N THR A 608 19.13 9.39 15.68
CA THR A 608 18.19 9.90 16.68
C THR A 608 17.01 8.98 16.91
N ARG A 609 16.92 7.87 16.18
CA ARG A 609 15.85 6.87 16.27
C ARG A 609 16.39 5.45 16.37
N LEU A 610 15.57 4.57 16.92
CA LEU A 610 15.88 3.16 16.96
C LEU A 610 15.53 2.50 15.62
N VAL A 611 16.07 1.29 15.40
CA VAL A 611 15.95 0.58 14.12
C VAL A 611 15.55 -0.87 14.40
N ASN A 612 14.42 -1.27 13.85
CA ASN A 612 14.01 -2.66 13.75
C ASN A 612 14.28 -3.13 12.33
N ILE A 613 15.47 -3.67 12.08
CA ILE A 613 15.96 -3.89 10.72
C ILE A 613 15.06 -4.81 9.89
N ALA A 614 14.48 -5.84 10.52
CA ALA A 614 13.70 -6.87 9.85
C ALA A 614 12.59 -7.39 10.78
N SER A 615 11.51 -6.61 10.91
CA SER A 615 10.37 -6.94 11.77
C SER A 615 9.81 -8.32 11.46
N GLY A 616 9.73 -9.19 12.48
CA GLY A 616 9.29 -10.59 12.35
C GLY A 616 10.14 -11.49 11.45
N GLY A 617 11.11 -10.91 10.75
CA GLY A 617 11.76 -11.45 9.58
C GLY A 617 12.97 -12.31 9.90
N ASN A 618 13.93 -12.24 8.98
CA ASN A 618 15.21 -12.87 9.15
C ASN A 618 16.08 -11.97 10.03
N TYR A 619 16.55 -12.48 11.16
CA TYR A 619 17.39 -11.70 12.07
C TYR A 619 18.79 -11.48 11.49
N TRP A 620 19.26 -10.25 11.56
CA TRP A 620 20.65 -9.88 11.34
C TRP A 620 21.17 -9.09 12.55
N PRO A 621 22.47 -9.18 12.89
CA PRO A 621 23.04 -8.50 14.06
C PRO A 621 23.31 -7.00 13.78
N VAL A 622 22.32 -6.28 13.26
CA VAL A 622 22.35 -4.84 12.95
C VAL A 622 21.05 -4.20 13.43
N GLY A 623 21.10 -2.91 13.78
CA GLY A 623 19.97 -2.23 14.41
C GLY A 623 19.84 -2.55 15.90
N HIS A 624 18.67 -2.24 16.46
CA HIS A 624 18.45 -2.20 17.90
C HIS A 624 17.46 -3.26 18.40
N VAL A 625 16.63 -3.80 17.51
CA VAL A 625 15.44 -4.59 17.88
C VAL A 625 15.52 -6.00 17.29
N ALA A 626 15.25 -7.00 18.14
CA ALA A 626 15.00 -8.38 17.76
C ALA A 626 13.50 -8.64 17.84
N ASP A 627 12.89 -8.88 16.69
CA ASP A 627 11.43 -8.92 16.54
C ASP A 627 10.93 -10.30 16.12
N HIS A 628 9.96 -10.86 16.87
CA HIS A 628 9.29 -12.10 16.53
C HIS A 628 7.80 -11.90 16.25
N HIS A 629 7.33 -12.40 15.11
CA HIS A 629 5.90 -12.52 14.81
C HIS A 629 5.40 -13.92 15.22
N SER A 630 4.29 -13.98 15.97
CA SER A 630 3.73 -15.23 16.45
C SER A 630 2.21 -15.17 16.59
N TYR A 631 1.51 -16.12 15.97
CA TYR A 631 0.06 -16.14 15.93
C TYR A 631 -0.54 -17.48 16.42
N PRO A 632 -1.73 -17.45 17.05
CA PRO A 632 -2.47 -16.24 17.43
C PRO A 632 -1.97 -15.60 18.74
N HIS A 633 -1.24 -16.34 19.57
CA HIS A 633 -0.75 -15.85 20.86
C HIS A 633 0.70 -15.38 20.75
N PRO A 634 1.10 -14.37 21.55
CA PRO A 634 2.47 -13.90 21.53
C PRO A 634 3.41 -14.99 22.06
N SER A 635 4.60 -15.08 21.46
CA SER A 635 5.69 -15.91 21.96
C SER A 635 7.02 -15.29 21.56
N PHE A 636 8.12 -15.72 22.18
CA PHE A 636 9.46 -15.29 21.80
C PHE A 636 10.50 -16.37 22.16
N PRO A 637 11.50 -16.64 21.30
CA PRO A 637 12.54 -17.63 21.58
C PRO A 637 13.62 -17.07 22.53
N LEU A 638 13.30 -16.92 23.81
CA LEU A 638 14.13 -16.24 24.83
C LEU A 638 15.52 -16.87 25.07
N GLN A 639 15.69 -18.15 24.75
CA GLN A 639 16.93 -18.90 25.01
C GLN A 639 18.07 -18.59 24.03
N GLN A 640 17.85 -17.70 23.06
CA GLN A 640 18.85 -17.39 22.03
C GLN A 640 19.80 -16.27 22.47
N GLU A 641 21.00 -16.63 22.96
CA GLU A 641 22.01 -15.68 23.44
C GLU A 641 22.40 -14.59 22.43
N ARG A 642 22.32 -14.90 21.13
CA ARG A 642 22.59 -13.95 20.03
C ARG A 642 21.67 -12.71 20.06
N LEU A 643 20.54 -12.78 20.77
CA LEU A 643 19.55 -11.72 20.90
C LEU A 643 19.77 -10.83 22.14
N ASN A 644 20.68 -11.18 23.06
CA ASN A 644 20.89 -10.47 24.34
C ASN A 644 21.44 -9.02 24.19
N LYS A 645 21.85 -8.65 22.97
CA LYS A 645 22.33 -7.31 22.62
C LYS A 645 21.26 -6.44 21.96
N MET A 646 20.03 -6.92 21.86
CA MET A 646 18.92 -6.19 21.27
C MET A 646 17.73 -6.09 22.22
N VAL A 647 16.89 -5.10 21.97
CA VAL A 647 15.57 -5.00 22.58
C VAL A 647 14.69 -6.10 21.98
N LYS A 648 14.12 -6.97 22.82
CA LYS A 648 13.29 -8.10 22.38
C LYS A 648 11.83 -7.66 22.30
N VAL A 649 11.17 -7.91 21.16
CA VAL A 649 9.78 -7.50 20.93
C VAL A 649 8.96 -8.60 20.25
N VAL A 650 7.65 -8.57 20.47
CA VAL A 650 6.68 -9.37 19.70
C VAL A 650 5.99 -8.44 18.71
N GLY A 651 6.57 -8.27 17.52
CA GLY A 651 6.17 -7.22 16.59
C GLY A 651 4.95 -7.51 15.74
N GLU A 652 4.39 -8.73 15.84
CA GLU A 652 3.01 -9.07 15.47
C GLU A 652 2.51 -10.30 16.24
N PHE A 653 1.29 -10.21 16.79
CA PHE A 653 0.53 -11.34 17.33
C PHE A 653 -0.96 -11.03 17.33
N GLY A 654 -1.80 -11.98 17.76
CA GLY A 654 -3.24 -11.79 17.82
C GLY A 654 -3.92 -12.22 16.53
N GLY A 655 -4.58 -11.30 15.85
CA GLY A 655 -5.28 -11.60 14.60
C GLY A 655 -6.51 -12.49 14.79
N HIS A 656 -7.17 -12.38 15.94
CA HIS A 656 -8.41 -13.11 16.22
C HIS A 656 -9.50 -12.58 15.28
N GLY A 657 -9.86 -13.34 14.25
CA GLY A 657 -10.83 -12.88 13.24
C GLY A 657 -12.28 -12.98 13.74
N TRP A 658 -13.02 -11.86 13.77
CA TRP A 658 -14.45 -11.84 14.14
C TRP A 658 -15.29 -11.25 13.01
N PRO A 659 -16.04 -12.07 12.25
CA PRO A 659 -16.85 -11.57 11.14
C PRO A 659 -18.08 -10.84 11.66
N VAL A 660 -18.34 -9.65 11.11
CA VAL A 660 -19.54 -8.87 11.42
C VAL A 660 -20.43 -8.82 10.17
N GLU A 661 -21.62 -9.38 10.29
CA GLU A 661 -22.60 -9.41 9.19
C GLU A 661 -22.90 -7.99 8.68
N GLY A 662 -22.94 -7.82 7.36
CA GLY A 662 -23.15 -6.51 6.73
C GLY A 662 -21.88 -5.64 6.58
N HIS A 663 -20.80 -5.98 7.27
CA HIS A 663 -19.55 -5.19 7.28
C HIS A 663 -18.33 -5.93 6.67
N LEU A 664 -18.58 -7.03 5.95
CA LEU A 664 -17.54 -7.79 5.24
C LEU A 664 -17.30 -7.21 3.85
N TRP A 665 -16.03 -7.09 3.44
CA TRP A 665 -15.65 -6.67 2.09
C TRP A 665 -16.31 -7.57 1.04
N LYS A 666 -16.08 -8.89 1.16
CA LYS A 666 -16.63 -9.94 0.28
C LYS A 666 -17.58 -10.84 1.06
N LYS A 667 -18.89 -10.68 0.86
CA LYS A 667 -19.95 -11.43 1.57
C LYS A 667 -19.91 -12.95 1.33
N THR A 668 -19.47 -13.36 0.14
CA THR A 668 -19.49 -14.76 -0.31
C THR A 668 -18.17 -15.48 -0.07
N GLN A 669 -17.15 -14.80 0.45
CA GLN A 669 -15.85 -15.39 0.71
C GLN A 669 -15.85 -16.12 2.07
N ALA A 670 -15.16 -17.26 2.13
CA ALA A 670 -14.88 -17.91 3.40
C ALA A 670 -14.03 -17.01 4.30
N ASN A 671 -14.54 -16.74 5.50
CA ASN A 671 -13.86 -15.94 6.50
C ASN A 671 -12.81 -16.78 7.24
N TRP A 672 -11.73 -16.15 7.65
CA TRP A 672 -10.67 -16.79 8.43
C TRP A 672 -10.09 -15.80 9.45
N GLY A 673 -9.41 -16.35 10.44
CA GLY A 673 -8.67 -15.61 11.46
C GLY A 673 -7.63 -16.54 12.09
N TYR A 674 -6.61 -15.97 12.71
CA TYR A 674 -5.57 -16.76 13.35
C TYR A 674 -6.16 -17.53 14.54
N GLY A 675 -5.86 -18.83 14.64
CA GLY A 675 -6.48 -19.72 15.63
C GLY A 675 -7.95 -20.08 15.33
N GLY A 676 -8.44 -19.82 14.11
CA GLY A 676 -9.83 -20.08 13.70
C GLY A 676 -10.82 -19.06 14.24
N LEU A 677 -12.06 -19.09 13.75
CA LEU A 677 -13.08 -18.11 14.13
C LEU A 677 -13.65 -18.39 15.54
N PRO A 678 -13.82 -17.37 16.40
CA PRO A 678 -14.54 -17.52 17.65
C PRO A 678 -16.03 -17.78 17.39
N ARG A 679 -16.69 -18.52 18.28
CA ARG A 679 -18.12 -18.89 18.14
C ARG A 679 -19.07 -17.81 18.66
N SER A 680 -18.55 -16.82 19.39
CA SER A 680 -19.32 -15.71 19.96
C SER A 680 -18.41 -14.51 20.26
N ALA A 681 -19.01 -13.32 20.40
CA ALA A 681 -18.29 -12.11 20.83
C ALA A 681 -17.59 -12.29 22.19
N LYS A 682 -18.19 -13.05 23.12
CA LYS A 682 -17.57 -13.37 24.41
C LYS A 682 -16.32 -14.25 24.24
N GLU A 683 -16.33 -15.20 23.32
CA GLU A 683 -15.15 -16.01 23.01
C GLU A 683 -14.06 -15.16 22.33
N TYR A 684 -14.44 -14.24 21.44
CA TYR A 684 -13.50 -13.30 20.84
C TYR A 684 -12.77 -12.45 21.90
N GLN A 685 -13.52 -11.87 22.84
CA GLN A 685 -12.94 -11.13 23.97
C GLN A 685 -12.03 -12.01 24.84
N ALA A 686 -12.47 -13.21 25.22
CA ALA A 686 -11.68 -14.10 26.06
C ALA A 686 -10.34 -14.50 25.40
N ARG A 687 -10.33 -14.69 24.07
CA ARG A 687 -9.10 -14.99 23.31
C ARG A 687 -8.14 -13.80 23.28
N TYR A 688 -8.67 -12.58 23.22
CA TYR A 688 -7.87 -11.36 23.33
C TYR A 688 -7.23 -11.25 24.71
N GLU A 689 -8.02 -11.38 25.77
CA GLU A 689 -7.55 -11.38 27.16
C GLU A 689 -6.47 -12.44 27.40
N GLU A 690 -6.66 -13.67 26.90
CA GLU A 690 -5.64 -14.72 26.96
C GLU A 690 -4.33 -14.33 26.28
N SER A 691 -4.39 -13.69 25.11
CA SER A 691 -3.19 -13.19 24.43
C SER A 691 -2.48 -12.10 25.25
N ILE A 692 -3.23 -11.22 25.92
CA ILE A 692 -2.64 -10.18 26.79
C ILE A 692 -2.02 -10.79 28.06
N ASP A 693 -2.64 -11.80 28.67
CA ASP A 693 -2.06 -12.50 29.83
C ASP A 693 -0.70 -13.14 29.48
N LYS A 694 -0.60 -13.76 28.31
CA LYS A 694 0.67 -14.31 27.80
C LYS A 694 1.69 -13.21 27.49
N LEU A 695 1.25 -12.06 26.98
CA LEU A 695 2.12 -10.91 26.78
C LEU A 695 2.69 -10.39 28.10
N LEU A 696 1.88 -10.32 29.16
CA LEU A 696 2.32 -9.89 30.48
C LEU A 696 3.37 -10.82 31.09
N GLN A 697 3.26 -12.13 30.85
CA GLN A 697 4.30 -13.10 31.22
C GLN A 697 5.61 -12.78 30.47
N LEU A 698 5.55 -12.65 29.15
CA LEU A 698 6.71 -12.33 28.32
C LEU A 698 7.35 -10.98 28.66
N LYS A 699 6.55 -9.97 29.03
CA LYS A 699 7.05 -8.68 29.51
C LYS A 699 7.93 -8.85 30.75
N GLY A 700 7.50 -9.71 31.68
CA GLY A 700 8.28 -10.10 32.87
C GLY A 700 9.54 -10.91 32.55
N GLU A 701 9.67 -11.45 31.34
CA GLU A 701 10.81 -12.23 30.86
C GLU A 701 11.71 -11.46 29.88
N GLY A 702 11.60 -10.13 29.84
CA GLY A 702 12.51 -9.29 29.04
C GLY A 702 11.92 -8.67 27.78
N ILE A 703 10.67 -9.01 27.39
CA ILE A 703 10.02 -8.35 26.24
C ILE A 703 9.72 -6.88 26.57
N ALA A 704 10.08 -5.97 25.67
CA ALA A 704 9.98 -4.53 25.89
C ALA A 704 8.97 -3.81 24.97
N GLY A 705 8.35 -4.53 24.05
CA GLY A 705 7.30 -3.99 23.20
C GLY A 705 6.53 -5.08 22.50
N ALA A 706 5.30 -4.76 22.09
CA ALA A 706 4.47 -5.67 21.34
C ALA A 706 3.46 -4.95 20.44
N VAL A 707 3.10 -5.61 19.35
CA VAL A 707 2.18 -5.09 18.34
C VAL A 707 1.04 -6.09 18.11
N TYR A 708 -0.20 -5.68 18.32
CA TYR A 708 -1.38 -6.50 18.07
C TYR A 708 -1.91 -6.33 16.64
N THR A 709 -2.09 -7.42 15.90
CA THR A 709 -2.73 -7.42 14.58
C THR A 709 -4.26 -7.47 14.76
N GLN A 710 -5.04 -6.45 14.41
CA GLN A 710 -4.71 -5.13 13.81
C GLN A 710 -5.80 -4.08 14.11
N THR A 711 -5.61 -2.81 13.71
CA THR A 711 -6.56 -1.70 13.95
C THR A 711 -7.94 -1.96 13.34
N THR A 712 -8.01 -2.25 12.05
CA THR A 712 -9.27 -2.47 11.32
C THR A 712 -9.25 -3.76 10.51
N ASP A 713 -10.43 -4.28 10.16
CA ASP A 713 -10.53 -5.23 9.07
C ASP A 713 -10.01 -4.59 7.79
N VAL A 714 -9.43 -5.40 6.90
CA VAL A 714 -8.92 -4.96 5.60
C VAL A 714 -9.21 -6.06 4.58
N GLU A 715 -10.09 -5.75 3.63
CA GLU A 715 -10.55 -6.68 2.60
C GLU A 715 -10.88 -8.09 3.14
N SER A 716 -10.01 -9.08 2.92
CA SER A 716 -10.19 -10.47 3.35
C SER A 716 -9.70 -10.77 4.77
N GLU A 717 -9.03 -9.83 5.43
CA GLU A 717 -8.60 -9.94 6.82
C GLU A 717 -9.63 -9.32 7.76
N ILE A 718 -10.29 -10.15 8.56
CA ILE A 718 -11.33 -9.74 9.51
C ILE A 718 -10.83 -9.65 10.96
N ASN A 719 -9.54 -9.34 11.08
CA ASN A 719 -8.73 -9.39 12.29
C ASN A 719 -8.75 -8.06 13.10
N GLY A 720 -9.48 -7.06 12.61
CA GLY A 720 -9.48 -5.71 13.18
C GLY A 720 -10.21 -5.59 14.50
N LEU A 721 -9.83 -4.59 15.30
CA LEU A 721 -10.62 -4.11 16.44
C LEU A 721 -11.87 -3.35 16.00
N MET A 722 -11.90 -2.88 14.75
CA MET A 722 -13.03 -2.23 14.09
C MET A 722 -13.30 -2.87 12.73
N THR A 723 -14.54 -2.79 12.24
CA THR A 723 -14.86 -3.19 10.87
C THR A 723 -14.16 -2.29 9.84
N PHE A 724 -14.02 -2.77 8.60
CA PHE A 724 -13.27 -2.05 7.55
C PHE A 724 -13.84 -0.66 7.26
N ASP A 725 -15.17 -0.52 7.36
CA ASP A 725 -15.89 0.75 7.20
C ASP A 725 -15.95 1.62 8.48
N ARG A 726 -15.31 1.18 9.57
CA ARG A 726 -15.31 1.80 10.91
C ARG A 726 -16.71 2.03 11.50
N LYS A 727 -17.75 1.35 11.00
CA LYS A 727 -19.14 1.51 11.51
C LYS A 727 -19.41 0.67 12.75
N VAL A 728 -18.68 -0.42 12.96
CA VAL A 728 -18.79 -1.28 14.13
C VAL A 728 -17.45 -1.38 14.82
N ILE A 729 -17.42 -0.94 16.07
CA ILE A 729 -16.31 -1.15 17.00
C ILE A 729 -16.50 -2.54 17.61
N LYS A 730 -15.61 -3.49 17.30
CA LYS A 730 -15.73 -4.87 17.78
C LYS A 730 -15.32 -5.01 19.25
N MET A 731 -14.39 -4.16 19.70
CA MET A 731 -13.96 -4.06 21.10
C MET A 731 -14.01 -2.59 21.54
N PRO A 732 -14.88 -2.19 22.47
CA PRO A 732 -14.94 -0.81 22.93
C PRO A 732 -13.61 -0.33 23.53
N ALA A 733 -13.25 0.93 23.24
CA ALA A 733 -11.99 1.52 23.71
C ALA A 733 -11.81 1.46 25.23
N GLU A 734 -12.87 1.77 26.01
CA GLU A 734 -12.81 1.72 27.47
C GLU A 734 -12.55 0.30 28.02
N GLU A 735 -13.08 -0.74 27.35
CA GLU A 735 -12.85 -2.14 27.73
C GLU A 735 -11.42 -2.57 27.42
N LEU A 736 -10.91 -2.22 26.24
CA LEU A 736 -9.51 -2.43 25.86
C LEU A 736 -8.56 -1.71 26.81
N LYS A 737 -8.85 -0.46 27.17
CA LYS A 737 -8.04 0.32 28.10
C LYS A 737 -7.91 -0.38 29.44
N ALA A 738 -9.01 -0.92 29.97
CA ALA A 738 -8.99 -1.67 31.23
C ALA A 738 -8.05 -2.91 31.14
N ILE A 739 -8.07 -3.61 30.00
CA ILE A 739 -7.18 -4.75 29.71
C ILE A 739 -5.72 -4.31 29.54
N HIS A 740 -5.47 -3.12 28.97
CA HIS A 740 -4.12 -2.63 28.62
C HIS A 740 -3.38 -1.95 29.77
N VAL A 741 -4.08 -1.46 30.81
CA VAL A 741 -3.44 -0.79 31.96
C VAL A 741 -2.23 -1.55 32.53
N PRO A 742 -2.25 -2.88 32.72
CA PRO A 742 -1.08 -3.64 33.17
C PRO A 742 0.07 -3.72 32.15
N VAL A 743 -0.23 -3.59 30.85
CA VAL A 743 0.77 -3.63 29.77
C VAL A 743 1.59 -2.33 29.75
N THR A 744 0.95 -1.18 29.99
CA THR A 744 1.58 0.14 29.90
C THR A 744 2.09 0.71 31.23
N LYS A 745 1.75 0.08 32.36
CA LYS A 745 2.36 0.35 33.68
C LYS A 745 3.73 -0.29 33.78
#